data_AF-D3EEQ1-F1
#
_entry.id   AF-D3EEQ1-F1
#
_cell.length_a   1.000
_cell.length_b   1.000
_cell.length_c   1.000
_cell.angle_alpha   90.00
_cell.angle_beta   90.00
_cell.angle_gamma   90.00
#
_symmetry.space_group_name_H-M   'P 1'
#
loop_
_entity.id
_entity.type
_entity.pdbx_description
1 polymer ?
#
loop_
_entity_poly.entity_id
_entity_poly.type
_entity_poly.pdbx_seq_one_letter_code
_entity_poly.pdbx_strand_id
1 'polypeptide(L)'
;MTTSDRKSVTVDIYGTSYKLVGNSSDYTRQVANYVDDRMRTISKAHSRLDTPRIAVLAAVHMAEEALQKLEYQNEAKLMTAERNELRTELAKVQGLQIEQQERHRQQLEQLERKLAEQTTLAEEYRKSKENLTAESERTKELLQKESDRVAELLKEKQQLEVRLKEQREKLESGHKQAMEDMKRRYEGQISQSALTHKQAVEKLEQSLRTSAKQAEEKLAEQLKKQESTYKQEALLKEQQHSKTVQDLKQQNSKTVQDLEQKYTKTVQDLKLEHSKTLQDLEQQNSKTVQDLEKQLAEQRNRGGQLHSRLTTAEKELNTVKAESDKLKEELHSSKQQAEASSQELRSFRTKAEGLAKELEALKQESGKSEEERRRLQKLVVDANQTSRKQQEELQRLSSELQSWRTLADQRKEETGELEMRIVELMELNESLEEGMKGLQDEIHVMKDEADRILSERRSAQEELKELQLRNEELEKLTQDAGIREEETGKLYAMLEEEYDTVSNQLDELRKKATASEERASELAEQLRESEERAVHWQDQYQQWMAEREQLAADSEKLAAERDEWKRTKLALEEELQSWQQEIASARQVCDRLEGEKSEAAQQYSELGEQYELVMHQYRLLQAEQELKAEQAAQLEEEHRKLKEEYAKLQVEYNEWIELIEQDQR
;
A
#
# COMPACT_ATOMS: atom_id res chain seq x y z
N MET A 1 -52.62 25.44 -102.35
CA MET A 1 -51.95 24.99 -103.59
C MET A 1 -51.21 26.17 -104.19
N THR A 2 -49.93 26.03 -104.53
CA THR A 2 -49.12 27.06 -105.19
C THR A 2 -48.75 26.56 -106.58
N THR A 3 -49.51 26.99 -107.59
CA THR A 3 -49.20 26.71 -109.00
C THR A 3 -47.99 27.53 -109.42
N SER A 4 -46.79 26.94 -109.37
CA SER A 4 -45.55 27.60 -109.81
C SER A 4 -45.67 28.07 -111.26
N ASP A 5 -45.25 29.31 -111.53
CA ASP A 5 -45.28 29.92 -112.86
C ASP A 5 -44.46 29.12 -113.87
N ARG A 6 -45.15 28.26 -114.64
CA ARG A 6 -44.55 27.43 -115.69
C ARG A 6 -44.33 28.27 -116.95
N LYS A 7 -43.12 28.82 -117.09
CA LYS A 7 -42.73 29.66 -118.22
C LYS A 7 -42.30 28.77 -119.39
N SER A 8 -42.83 29.03 -120.58
CA SER A 8 -42.43 28.32 -121.80
C SER A 8 -41.24 29.02 -122.48
N VAL A 9 -40.19 28.27 -122.80
CA VAL A 9 -38.96 28.77 -123.43
C VAL A 9 -38.65 27.93 -124.66
N THR A 10 -38.37 28.58 -125.79
CA THR A 10 -37.83 27.91 -126.98
C THR A 10 -36.32 27.75 -126.83
N VAL A 11 -35.81 26.55 -127.05
CA VAL A 11 -34.39 26.16 -126.96
C VAL A 11 -34.04 25.23 -128.10
N ASP A 12 -32.79 25.28 -128.58
CA ASP A 12 -32.30 24.41 -129.64
C ASP A 12 -31.48 23.26 -129.04
N ILE A 13 -31.81 22.01 -129.41
CA ILE A 13 -31.11 20.80 -128.96
C ILE A 13 -30.76 19.97 -130.19
N TYR A 14 -29.47 19.69 -130.39
CA TYR A 14 -28.92 18.91 -131.50
C TYR A 14 -29.42 19.36 -132.89
N GLY A 15 -29.59 20.67 -133.07
CA GLY A 15 -30.06 21.28 -134.32
C GLY A 15 -31.59 21.29 -134.52
N THR A 16 -32.38 20.90 -133.52
CA THR A 16 -33.85 20.97 -133.55
C THR A 16 -34.38 21.91 -132.47
N SER A 17 -35.28 22.83 -132.82
CA SER A 17 -35.89 23.77 -131.88
C SER A 17 -37.07 23.15 -131.13
N TYR A 18 -37.01 23.15 -129.80
CA TYR A 18 -38.05 22.64 -128.90
C TYR A 18 -38.61 23.76 -128.02
N LYS A 19 -39.93 23.77 -127.82
CA LYS A 19 -40.60 24.68 -126.86
C LYS A 19 -40.84 23.95 -125.54
N LEU A 20 -39.89 24.07 -124.62
CA LEU A 20 -39.95 23.45 -123.29
C LEU A 20 -40.74 24.33 -122.31
N VAL A 21 -41.20 23.73 -121.21
CA VAL A 21 -41.96 24.40 -120.14
C VAL A 21 -41.33 24.03 -118.80
N GLY A 22 -40.94 25.04 -118.00
CA GLY A 22 -40.23 24.82 -116.74
C GLY A 22 -40.46 25.91 -115.70
N ASN A 23 -40.02 25.65 -114.47
CA ASN A 23 -40.21 26.54 -113.32
C ASN A 23 -39.26 27.76 -113.34
N SER A 24 -38.17 27.70 -114.11
CA SER A 24 -37.25 28.82 -114.33
C SER A 24 -36.74 28.77 -115.77
N SER A 25 -36.73 29.93 -116.44
CA SER A 25 -36.28 30.08 -117.82
C SER A 25 -34.82 29.68 -117.98
N ASP A 26 -33.96 30.18 -117.10
CA ASP A 26 -32.51 30.03 -117.25
C ASP A 26 -32.04 28.64 -116.81
N TYR A 27 -32.70 28.03 -115.83
CA TYR A 27 -32.50 26.61 -115.51
C TYR A 27 -32.93 25.71 -116.68
N THR A 28 -34.07 26.01 -117.33
CA THR A 28 -34.53 25.25 -118.52
C THR A 28 -33.52 25.37 -119.67
N ARG A 29 -32.92 26.56 -119.88
CA ARG A 29 -31.84 26.76 -120.86
C ARG A 29 -30.55 26.02 -120.48
N GLN A 30 -30.16 26.03 -119.20
CA GLN A 30 -29.00 25.27 -118.71
C GLN A 30 -29.16 23.76 -118.93
N VAL A 31 -30.34 23.20 -118.62
CA VAL A 31 -30.65 21.78 -118.87
C VAL A 31 -30.62 21.46 -120.36
N ALA A 32 -31.19 22.33 -121.22
CA ALA A 32 -31.15 22.14 -122.67
C ALA A 32 -29.72 22.15 -123.23
N ASN A 33 -28.87 23.08 -122.81
CA ASN A 33 -27.45 23.13 -123.19
C ASN A 33 -26.71 21.86 -122.74
N TYR A 34 -26.95 21.38 -121.51
CA TYR A 34 -26.33 20.17 -120.97
C TYR A 34 -26.74 18.90 -121.76
N VAL A 35 -28.00 18.80 -122.18
CA VAL A 35 -28.47 17.73 -123.09
C VAL A 35 -27.76 17.82 -124.44
N ASP A 36 -27.66 19.03 -125.03
CA ASP A 36 -26.99 19.23 -126.32
C ASP A 36 -25.50 18.86 -126.26
N ASP A 37 -24.77 19.28 -125.22
CA ASP A 37 -23.37 18.91 -124.99
C ASP A 37 -23.18 17.40 -124.79
N ARG A 38 -24.07 16.73 -124.04
CA ARG A 38 -24.04 15.26 -123.87
C ARG A 38 -24.33 14.54 -125.18
N MET A 39 -25.34 14.96 -125.95
CA MET A 39 -25.64 14.40 -127.28
C MET A 39 -24.49 14.62 -128.27
N ARG A 40 -23.87 15.81 -128.31
CA ARG A 40 -22.68 16.08 -129.14
C ARG A 40 -21.47 15.25 -128.72
N THR A 41 -21.28 15.00 -127.43
CA THR A 41 -20.18 14.18 -126.92
C THR A 41 -20.35 12.71 -127.32
N ILE A 42 -21.54 12.16 -127.15
CA ILE A 42 -21.87 10.78 -127.56
C ILE A 42 -21.80 10.62 -129.08
N SER A 43 -22.27 11.61 -129.84
CA SER A 43 -22.16 11.66 -131.30
C SER A 43 -20.71 11.60 -131.80
N LYS A 44 -19.77 12.31 -131.15
CA LYS A 44 -18.33 12.23 -131.45
C LYS A 44 -17.75 10.83 -131.21
N ALA A 45 -18.17 10.14 -130.14
CA ALA A 45 -17.72 8.79 -129.81
C ALA A 45 -18.34 7.71 -130.71
N HIS A 46 -19.58 7.91 -131.16
CA HIS A 46 -20.40 6.91 -131.86
C HIS A 46 -21.03 7.46 -133.14
N SER A 47 -20.19 7.96 -134.05
CA SER A 47 -20.57 8.61 -135.32
C SER A 47 -21.35 7.74 -136.33
N ARG A 48 -21.63 6.48 -136.00
CA ARG A 48 -22.48 5.57 -136.79
C ARG A 48 -23.92 5.45 -136.25
N LEU A 49 -24.25 6.11 -135.13
CA LEU A 49 -25.59 6.12 -134.56
C LEU A 49 -26.45 7.23 -135.16
N ASP A 50 -27.74 6.94 -135.31
CA ASP A 50 -28.78 7.88 -135.68
C ASP A 50 -29.22 8.77 -134.50
N THR A 51 -29.72 9.97 -134.80
CA THR A 51 -30.10 10.97 -133.78
C THR A 51 -31.04 10.44 -132.68
N PRO A 52 -32.08 9.62 -132.97
CA PRO A 52 -32.89 8.99 -131.93
C PRO A 52 -32.08 8.11 -130.96
N ARG A 53 -31.18 7.26 -131.47
CA ARG A 53 -30.31 6.42 -130.60
C ARG A 53 -29.31 7.25 -129.80
N ILE A 54 -28.76 8.31 -130.38
CA ILE A 54 -27.89 9.27 -129.66
C ILE A 54 -28.67 9.95 -128.52
N ALA A 55 -29.93 10.36 -128.77
CA ALA A 55 -30.78 10.97 -127.74
C ALA A 55 -31.13 10.00 -126.61
N VAL A 56 -31.46 8.75 -126.93
CA VAL A 56 -31.73 7.70 -125.92
C VAL A 56 -30.48 7.40 -125.09
N LEU A 57 -29.30 7.25 -125.72
CA LEU A 57 -28.05 6.98 -124.99
C LEU A 57 -27.64 8.17 -124.11
N ALA A 58 -27.86 9.41 -124.57
CA ALA A 58 -27.69 10.61 -123.75
C ALA A 58 -28.62 10.64 -122.54
N ALA A 59 -29.90 10.29 -122.72
CA ALA A 59 -30.87 10.18 -121.63
C ALA A 59 -30.50 9.09 -120.61
N VAL A 60 -29.98 7.94 -121.06
CA VAL A 60 -29.49 6.87 -120.18
C VAL A 60 -28.30 7.32 -119.35
N HIS A 61 -27.23 7.86 -119.98
CA HIS A 61 -26.07 8.36 -119.24
C HIS A 61 -26.43 9.50 -118.26
N MET A 62 -27.38 10.37 -118.64
CA MET A 62 -27.88 11.42 -117.74
C MET A 62 -28.69 10.88 -116.56
N ALA A 63 -29.44 9.79 -116.75
CA ALA A 63 -30.17 9.11 -115.67
C ALA A 63 -29.21 8.36 -114.73
N GLU A 64 -28.21 7.68 -115.29
CA GLU A 64 -27.11 7.03 -114.55
C GLU A 64 -26.34 8.05 -113.69
N GLU A 65 -25.92 9.17 -114.28
CA GLU A 65 -25.30 10.29 -113.54
C GLU A 65 -26.21 10.86 -112.43
N ALA A 66 -27.54 10.82 -112.60
CA ALA A 66 -28.49 11.32 -111.61
C ALA A 66 -28.71 10.33 -110.46
N LEU A 67 -28.74 9.03 -110.76
CA LEU A 67 -28.79 7.96 -109.76
C LEU A 67 -27.50 7.93 -108.93
N GLN A 68 -26.33 7.95 -109.57
CA GLN A 68 -25.03 7.97 -108.88
C GLN A 68 -24.88 9.22 -107.97
N LYS A 69 -25.38 10.38 -108.41
CA LYS A 69 -25.40 11.60 -107.56
C LYS A 69 -26.39 11.50 -106.40
N LEU A 70 -27.48 10.75 -106.54
CA LEU A 70 -28.43 10.47 -105.46
C LEU A 70 -27.85 9.47 -104.45
N GLU A 71 -27.14 8.45 -104.91
CA GLU A 71 -26.41 7.48 -104.11
C GLU A 71 -25.34 8.18 -103.25
N TYR A 72 -24.43 8.94 -103.86
CA TYR A 72 -23.44 9.74 -103.11
C TYR A 72 -24.07 10.76 -102.15
N GLN A 73 -25.23 11.34 -102.49
CA GLN A 73 -25.96 12.21 -101.56
C GLN A 73 -26.58 11.46 -100.38
N ASN A 74 -26.93 10.18 -100.54
CA ASN A 74 -27.48 9.36 -99.47
C ASN A 74 -26.37 8.79 -98.58
N GLU A 75 -25.27 8.33 -99.17
CA GLU A 75 -24.04 7.99 -98.45
C GLU A 75 -23.55 9.18 -97.62
N ALA A 76 -23.43 10.38 -98.21
CA ALA A 76 -23.03 11.58 -97.48
C ALA A 76 -23.96 11.92 -96.31
N LYS A 77 -25.29 11.71 -96.46
CA LYS A 77 -26.25 11.88 -95.34
C LYS A 77 -25.99 10.87 -94.24
N LEU A 78 -25.84 9.57 -94.58
CA LEU A 78 -25.56 8.49 -93.62
C LEU A 78 -24.27 8.77 -92.85
N MET A 79 -23.16 9.04 -93.56
CA MET A 79 -21.88 9.41 -92.94
C MET A 79 -22.00 10.65 -92.04
N THR A 80 -22.85 11.64 -92.37
CA THR A 80 -23.10 12.77 -91.46
C THR A 80 -23.98 12.44 -90.26
N ALA A 81 -24.88 11.45 -90.38
CA ALA A 81 -25.70 10.96 -89.27
C ALA A 81 -24.84 10.17 -88.29
N GLU A 82 -24.11 9.16 -88.77
CA GLU A 82 -23.15 8.36 -87.99
C GLU A 82 -22.13 9.25 -87.27
N ARG A 83 -21.53 10.22 -87.98
CA ARG A 83 -20.60 11.21 -87.38
C ARG A 83 -21.28 12.08 -86.32
N ASN A 84 -22.58 12.36 -86.43
CA ASN A 84 -23.31 13.10 -85.40
C ASN A 84 -23.63 12.20 -84.19
N GLU A 85 -24.02 10.95 -84.41
CA GLU A 85 -24.27 9.95 -83.36
C GLU A 85 -22.99 9.69 -82.56
N LEU A 86 -21.88 9.36 -83.22
CA LEU A 86 -20.54 9.21 -82.62
C LEU A 86 -20.09 10.46 -81.86
N ARG A 87 -20.46 11.67 -82.31
CA ARG A 87 -20.21 12.90 -81.54
C ARG A 87 -21.05 13.00 -80.27
N THR A 88 -22.31 12.56 -80.29
CA THR A 88 -23.12 12.49 -79.06
C THR A 88 -22.64 11.39 -78.11
N GLU A 89 -22.11 10.28 -78.62
CA GLU A 89 -21.53 9.22 -77.80
C GLU A 89 -20.20 9.64 -77.17
N LEU A 90 -19.31 10.25 -77.96
CA LEU A 90 -18.08 10.84 -77.44
C LEU A 90 -18.37 11.90 -76.36
N ALA A 91 -19.39 12.75 -76.55
CA ALA A 91 -19.82 13.73 -75.55
C ALA A 91 -20.39 13.07 -74.28
N LYS A 92 -21.15 11.96 -74.38
CA LYS A 92 -21.61 11.18 -73.22
C LYS A 92 -20.42 10.57 -72.47
N VAL A 93 -19.47 9.96 -73.17
CA VAL A 93 -18.27 9.35 -72.57
C VAL A 93 -17.41 10.41 -71.88
N GLN A 94 -17.21 11.58 -72.51
CA GLN A 94 -16.51 12.71 -71.90
C GLN A 94 -17.24 13.24 -70.65
N GLY A 95 -18.57 13.35 -70.69
CA GLY A 95 -19.38 13.71 -69.52
C GLY A 95 -19.24 12.72 -68.35
N LEU A 96 -19.33 11.42 -68.64
CA LEU A 96 -19.14 10.37 -67.65
C LEU A 96 -17.72 10.35 -67.06
N GLN A 97 -16.70 10.63 -67.88
CA GLN A 97 -15.31 10.75 -67.42
C GLN A 97 -15.14 11.93 -66.45
N ILE A 98 -15.77 13.08 -66.74
CA ILE A 98 -15.76 14.25 -65.87
C ILE A 98 -16.50 13.95 -64.56
N GLU A 99 -17.69 13.33 -64.62
CA GLU A 99 -18.42 12.90 -63.42
C GLU A 99 -17.59 11.95 -62.53
N GLN A 100 -16.83 11.01 -63.13
CA GLN A 100 -15.95 10.13 -62.36
C GLN A 100 -14.79 10.91 -61.71
N GLN A 101 -14.15 11.83 -62.44
CA GLN A 101 -13.10 12.68 -61.90
C GLN A 101 -13.59 13.59 -60.76
N GLU A 102 -14.79 14.17 -60.89
CA GLU A 102 -15.41 14.97 -59.83
C GLU A 102 -15.76 14.13 -58.59
N ARG A 103 -16.28 12.90 -58.77
CA ARG A 103 -16.55 11.97 -57.66
C ARG A 103 -15.26 11.56 -56.93
N HIS A 104 -14.19 11.25 -57.65
CA HIS A 104 -12.90 10.93 -57.05
C HIS A 104 -12.28 12.13 -56.32
N ARG A 105 -12.39 13.33 -56.90
CA ARG A 105 -11.99 14.57 -56.23
C ARG A 105 -12.78 14.80 -54.93
N GLN A 106 -14.09 14.62 -54.95
CA GLN A 106 -14.93 14.74 -53.75
C GLN A 106 -14.58 13.69 -52.68
N GLN A 107 -14.18 12.48 -53.08
CA GLN A 107 -13.68 11.45 -52.17
C GLN A 107 -12.35 11.87 -51.52
N LEU A 108 -11.41 12.41 -52.30
CA LEU A 108 -10.14 12.94 -51.78
C LEU A 108 -10.36 14.11 -50.82
N GLU A 109 -11.15 15.12 -51.20
CA GLU A 109 -11.47 16.26 -50.33
C GLU A 109 -12.20 15.84 -49.03
N GLN A 110 -12.95 14.72 -49.03
CA GLN A 110 -13.53 14.14 -47.81
C GLN A 110 -12.51 13.39 -46.94
N LEU A 111 -11.52 12.72 -47.55
CA LEU A 111 -10.45 12.04 -46.83
C LEU A 111 -9.47 13.05 -46.20
N GLU A 112 -9.10 14.11 -46.93
CA GLU A 112 -8.28 15.21 -46.42
C GLU A 112 -8.92 15.91 -45.21
N ARG A 113 -10.23 16.18 -45.26
CA ARG A 113 -10.97 16.75 -44.11
C ARG A 113 -10.94 15.83 -42.90
N LYS A 114 -11.20 14.52 -43.08
CA LYS A 114 -11.12 13.53 -42.00
C LYS A 114 -9.71 13.39 -41.43
N LEU A 115 -8.67 13.49 -42.27
CA LEU A 115 -7.28 13.50 -41.83
C LEU A 115 -6.99 14.74 -40.98
N ALA A 116 -7.46 15.93 -41.40
CA ALA A 116 -7.31 17.17 -40.64
C ALA A 116 -8.09 17.17 -39.31
N GLU A 117 -9.30 16.59 -39.29
CA GLU A 117 -10.07 16.35 -38.06
C GLU A 117 -9.32 15.39 -37.11
N GLN A 118 -8.68 14.34 -37.65
CA GLN A 118 -7.86 13.42 -36.85
C GLN A 118 -6.56 14.06 -36.33
N THR A 119 -5.86 14.87 -37.11
CA THR A 119 -4.62 15.52 -36.65
C THR A 119 -4.89 16.62 -35.62
N THR A 120 -5.97 17.40 -35.79
CA THR A 120 -6.40 18.38 -34.78
C THR A 120 -6.83 17.71 -33.48
N LEU A 121 -7.62 16.63 -33.55
CA LEU A 121 -7.99 15.84 -32.36
C LEU A 121 -6.77 15.18 -31.68
N ALA A 122 -5.79 14.71 -32.46
CA ALA A 122 -4.54 14.16 -31.93
C ALA A 122 -3.68 15.25 -31.24
N GLU A 123 -3.64 16.47 -31.78
CA GLU A 123 -3.01 17.62 -31.12
C GLU A 123 -3.72 18.02 -29.82
N GLU A 124 -5.06 18.04 -29.80
CA GLU A 124 -5.83 18.34 -28.59
C GLU A 124 -5.63 17.26 -27.51
N TYR A 125 -5.67 15.99 -27.90
CA TYR A 125 -5.38 14.88 -26.99
C TYR A 125 -3.94 14.92 -26.46
N ARG A 126 -2.97 15.28 -27.32
CA ARG A 126 -1.58 15.52 -26.91
C ARG A 126 -1.47 16.65 -25.90
N LYS A 127 -2.05 17.83 -26.17
CA LYS A 127 -2.04 18.98 -25.26
C LYS A 127 -2.73 18.66 -23.93
N SER A 128 -3.84 17.92 -23.97
CA SER A 128 -4.53 17.43 -22.78
C SER A 128 -3.65 16.49 -21.96
N LYS A 129 -2.95 15.55 -22.60
CA LYS A 129 -2.00 14.64 -21.94
C LYS A 129 -0.80 15.40 -21.34
N GLU A 130 -0.21 16.33 -22.08
CA GLU A 130 0.91 17.17 -21.61
C GLU A 130 0.51 18.01 -20.38
N ASN A 131 -0.69 18.62 -20.41
CA ASN A 131 -1.26 19.33 -19.24
C ASN A 131 -1.48 18.38 -18.05
N LEU A 132 -2.07 17.20 -18.27
CA LEU A 132 -2.32 16.22 -17.20
C LEU A 132 -1.02 15.69 -16.57
N THR A 133 0.03 15.49 -17.37
CA THR A 133 1.37 15.17 -16.84
C THR A 133 1.96 16.33 -16.02
N ALA A 134 1.83 17.56 -16.48
CA ALA A 134 2.30 18.74 -15.74
C ALA A 134 1.54 18.94 -14.41
N GLU A 135 0.23 18.67 -14.38
CA GLU A 135 -0.55 18.67 -13.13
C GLU A 135 -0.15 17.51 -12.20
N SER A 136 0.15 16.33 -12.74
CA SER A 136 0.66 15.20 -11.96
C SER A 136 2.05 15.47 -11.37
N GLU A 137 2.95 16.12 -12.12
CA GLU A 137 4.26 16.53 -11.63
C GLU A 137 4.14 17.64 -10.58
N ARG A 138 3.27 18.63 -10.81
CA ARG A 138 3.03 19.74 -9.88
C ARG A 138 2.38 19.28 -8.57
N THR A 139 1.47 18.31 -8.62
CA THR A 139 0.89 17.71 -7.40
C THR A 139 1.91 16.83 -6.67
N LYS A 140 2.76 16.10 -7.38
CA LYS A 140 3.89 15.36 -6.80
C LYS A 140 4.91 16.29 -6.13
N GLU A 141 5.24 17.43 -6.74
CA GLU A 141 6.08 18.47 -6.14
C GLU A 141 5.47 19.04 -4.85
N LEU A 142 4.16 19.32 -4.85
CA LEU A 142 3.46 19.82 -3.66
C LEU A 142 3.44 18.77 -2.54
N LEU A 143 3.16 17.50 -2.88
CA LEU A 143 3.18 16.39 -1.94
C LEU A 143 4.58 16.18 -1.34
N GLN A 144 5.65 16.31 -2.15
CA GLN A 144 7.03 16.26 -1.65
C GLN A 144 7.31 17.43 -0.69
N LYS A 145 6.93 18.66 -1.03
CA LYS A 145 7.14 19.85 -0.17
C LYS A 145 6.39 19.73 1.16
N GLU A 146 5.18 19.18 1.18
CA GLU A 146 4.45 18.91 2.42
C GLU A 146 5.06 17.72 3.20
N SER A 147 5.55 16.68 2.52
CA SER A 147 6.29 15.57 3.16
C SER A 147 7.57 16.05 3.84
N ASP A 148 8.36 16.89 3.16
CA ASP A 148 9.58 17.48 3.69
C ASP A 148 9.26 18.40 4.90
N ARG A 149 8.18 19.20 4.79
CA ARG A 149 7.69 20.05 5.89
C ARG A 149 7.20 19.25 7.10
N VAL A 150 6.53 18.11 6.89
CA VAL A 150 6.17 17.18 7.96
C VAL A 150 7.42 16.57 8.61
N ALA A 151 8.45 16.23 7.83
CA ALA A 151 9.73 15.75 8.35
C ALA A 151 10.50 16.81 9.15
N GLU A 152 10.40 18.10 8.79
CA GLU A 152 10.91 19.21 9.61
C GLU A 152 10.12 19.36 10.91
N LEU A 153 8.78 19.41 10.86
CA LEU A 153 7.93 19.50 12.04
C LEU A 153 8.12 18.33 13.02
N LEU A 154 8.39 17.12 12.50
CA LEU A 154 8.74 15.95 13.33
C LEU A 154 10.09 16.12 14.03
N LYS A 155 11.10 16.70 13.37
CA LYS A 155 12.40 17.01 14.00
C LYS A 155 12.25 18.11 15.06
N GLU A 156 11.46 19.16 14.79
CA GLU A 156 11.16 20.20 15.77
C GLU A 156 10.42 19.63 16.99
N LYS A 157 9.40 18.78 16.76
CA LYS A 157 8.69 18.06 17.82
C LYS A 157 9.66 17.24 18.68
N GLN A 158 10.53 16.43 18.08
CA GLN A 158 11.52 15.64 18.81
C GLN A 158 12.47 16.51 19.65
N GLN A 159 12.94 17.63 19.11
CA GLN A 159 13.76 18.59 19.87
C GLN A 159 13.01 19.22 21.04
N LEU A 160 11.72 19.52 20.88
CA LEU A 160 10.87 20.04 21.96
C LEU A 160 10.57 18.98 23.02
N GLU A 161 10.35 17.72 22.64
CA GLU A 161 10.17 16.60 23.57
C GLU A 161 11.43 16.33 24.39
N VAL A 162 12.62 16.37 23.77
CA VAL A 162 13.90 16.26 24.49
C VAL A 162 14.09 17.45 25.46
N ARG A 163 13.83 18.69 25.02
CA ARG A 163 13.91 19.88 25.88
C ARG A 163 12.93 19.82 27.06
N LEU A 164 11.71 19.31 26.85
CA LEU A 164 10.72 19.11 27.91
C LEU A 164 11.16 18.01 28.89
N LYS A 165 11.77 16.93 28.40
CA LYS A 165 12.34 15.86 29.25
C LYS A 165 13.49 16.40 30.11
N GLU A 166 14.43 17.13 29.52
CA GLU A 166 15.50 17.82 30.26
C GLU A 166 14.95 18.80 31.31
N GLN A 167 13.92 19.58 30.99
CA GLN A 167 13.31 20.52 31.93
C GLN A 167 12.63 19.78 33.09
N ARG A 168 11.94 18.67 32.83
CA ARG A 168 11.36 17.82 33.88
C ARG A 168 12.43 17.20 34.77
N GLU A 169 13.50 16.65 34.20
CA GLU A 169 14.62 16.07 34.96
C GLU A 169 15.35 17.12 35.81
N LYS A 170 15.52 18.34 35.31
CA LYS A 170 16.07 19.49 36.06
C LYS A 170 15.14 19.94 37.20
N LEU A 171 13.82 19.95 36.99
CA LEU A 171 12.84 20.24 38.03
C LEU A 171 12.77 19.13 39.09
N GLU A 172 12.76 17.86 38.69
CA GLU A 172 12.75 16.72 39.61
C GLU A 172 14.03 16.64 40.46
N SER A 173 15.21 16.85 39.86
CA SER A 173 16.47 16.87 40.61
C SER A 173 16.53 18.06 41.57
N GLY A 174 16.06 19.24 41.15
CA GLY A 174 15.91 20.40 42.03
C GLY A 174 14.93 20.17 43.19
N HIS A 175 13.78 19.53 42.93
CA HIS A 175 12.82 19.15 43.97
C HIS A 175 13.38 18.09 44.92
N LYS A 176 14.11 17.08 44.43
CA LYS A 176 14.79 16.07 45.25
C LYS A 176 15.83 16.72 46.16
N GLN A 177 16.70 17.58 45.62
CA GLN A 177 17.69 18.34 46.41
C GLN A 177 17.02 19.24 47.46
N ALA A 178 15.97 19.98 47.10
CA ALA A 178 15.22 20.82 48.04
C ALA A 178 14.54 20.01 49.15
N MET A 179 14.04 18.81 48.85
CA MET A 179 13.47 17.89 49.83
C MET A 179 14.54 17.27 50.75
N GLU A 180 15.71 16.93 50.22
CA GLU A 180 16.85 16.45 51.04
C GLU A 180 17.39 17.55 51.97
N ASP A 181 17.51 18.79 51.48
CA ASP A 181 17.91 19.93 52.31
C ASP A 181 16.84 20.30 53.35
N MET A 182 15.55 20.20 53.02
CA MET A 182 14.46 20.31 54.01
C MET A 182 14.56 19.21 55.06
N LYS A 183 14.76 17.95 54.65
CA LYS A 183 14.89 16.81 55.56
C LYS A 183 16.09 16.98 56.50
N ARG A 184 17.26 17.37 55.97
CA ARG A 184 18.47 17.71 56.77
C ARG A 184 18.22 18.85 57.75
N ARG A 185 17.48 19.89 57.35
CA ARG A 185 17.10 21.01 58.25
C ARG A 185 16.20 20.54 59.38
N TYR A 186 15.19 19.69 59.09
CA TYR A 186 14.33 19.12 60.12
C TYR A 186 15.08 18.13 61.03
N GLU A 187 15.94 17.27 60.49
CA GLU A 187 16.80 16.38 61.29
C GLU A 187 17.75 17.17 62.20
N GLY A 188 18.31 18.28 61.71
CA GLY A 188 19.09 19.23 62.51
C GLY A 188 18.27 19.92 63.61
N GLN A 189 17.05 20.38 63.31
CA GLN A 189 16.14 20.97 64.29
C GLN A 189 15.67 19.97 65.35
N ILE A 190 15.36 18.74 64.95
CA ILE A 190 15.01 17.63 65.86
C ILE A 190 16.21 17.30 66.75
N SER A 191 17.44 17.26 66.19
CA SER A 191 18.66 17.02 66.97
C SER A 191 18.96 18.14 67.97
N GLN A 192 18.77 19.41 67.59
CA GLN A 192 18.88 20.54 68.51
C GLN A 192 17.78 20.54 69.58
N SER A 193 16.54 20.19 69.21
CA SER A 193 15.42 20.06 70.13
C SER A 193 15.67 18.93 71.13
N ALA A 194 16.10 17.75 70.68
CA ALA A 194 16.49 16.64 71.56
C ALA A 194 17.65 17.00 72.49
N LEU A 195 18.64 17.76 72.02
CA LEU A 195 19.76 18.24 72.85
C LEU A 195 19.30 19.26 73.90
N THR A 196 18.46 20.22 73.54
CA THR A 196 17.92 21.21 74.50
C THR A 196 16.94 20.59 75.47
N HIS A 197 16.10 19.64 75.05
CA HIS A 197 15.28 18.83 75.95
C HIS A 197 16.13 17.97 76.89
N LYS A 198 17.19 17.30 76.41
CA LYS A 198 18.11 16.56 77.28
C LYS A 198 18.78 17.48 78.32
N GLN A 199 19.29 18.64 77.91
CA GLN A 199 19.85 19.63 78.84
C GLN A 199 18.80 20.21 79.80
N ALA A 200 17.53 20.31 79.39
CA ALA A 200 16.44 20.73 80.26
C ALA A 200 16.08 19.62 81.28
N VAL A 201 16.07 18.35 80.87
CA VAL A 201 15.89 17.20 81.77
C VAL A 201 17.05 17.10 82.76
N GLU A 202 18.31 17.19 82.32
CA GLU A 202 19.48 17.21 83.21
C GLU A 202 19.42 18.37 84.22
N LYS A 203 18.98 19.56 83.80
CA LYS A 203 18.74 20.71 84.70
C LYS A 203 17.56 20.47 85.64
N LEU A 204 16.47 19.85 85.18
CA LEU A 204 15.33 19.50 86.01
C LEU A 204 15.70 18.43 87.04
N GLU A 205 16.45 17.39 86.68
CA GLU A 205 16.99 16.40 87.60
C GLU A 205 17.95 17.02 88.62
N GLN A 206 18.81 17.95 88.21
CA GLN A 206 19.65 18.72 89.15
C GLN A 206 18.80 19.61 90.07
N SER A 207 17.75 20.24 89.55
CA SER A 207 16.81 21.05 90.35
C SER A 207 15.99 20.18 91.31
N LEU A 208 15.62 18.96 90.92
CA LEU A 208 14.89 18.00 91.74
C LEU A 208 15.81 17.35 92.78
N ARG A 209 17.08 17.09 92.46
CA ARG A 209 18.08 16.63 93.44
C ARG A 209 18.44 17.72 94.44
N THR A 210 18.52 18.98 94.02
CA THR A 210 18.75 20.11 94.94
C THR A 210 17.50 20.48 95.72
N SER A 211 16.29 20.40 95.15
CA SER A 211 15.04 20.57 95.89
C SER A 211 14.75 19.38 96.81
N ALA A 212 15.14 18.16 96.45
CA ALA A 212 15.06 16.98 97.32
C ALA A 212 16.06 17.10 98.47
N LYS A 213 17.32 17.47 98.22
CA LYS A 213 18.27 17.78 99.31
C LYS A 213 17.80 18.94 100.19
N GLN A 214 17.28 20.02 99.60
CA GLN A 214 16.67 21.09 100.39
C GLN A 214 15.38 20.65 101.09
N ALA A 215 14.66 19.65 100.58
CA ALA A 215 13.50 19.07 101.24
C ALA A 215 13.93 18.13 102.39
N GLU A 216 15.00 17.36 102.23
CA GLU A 216 15.62 16.54 103.28
C GLU A 216 16.25 17.43 104.37
N GLU A 217 16.95 18.50 104.00
CA GLU A 217 17.45 19.53 104.92
C GLU A 217 16.31 20.29 105.58
N LYS A 218 15.22 20.61 104.86
CA LYS A 218 14.00 21.18 105.45
C LYS A 218 13.22 20.17 106.28
N LEU A 219 13.29 18.88 106.01
CA LEU A 219 12.65 17.83 106.81
C LEU A 219 13.48 17.53 108.04
N ALA A 220 14.82 17.59 107.96
CA ALA A 220 15.72 17.51 109.09
C ALA A 220 15.69 18.79 109.93
N GLU A 221 15.53 19.97 109.32
CA GLU A 221 15.17 21.19 110.02
C GLU A 221 13.75 21.13 110.57
N GLN A 222 12.77 20.54 109.89
CA GLN A 222 11.40 20.39 110.40
C GLN A 222 11.33 19.31 111.47
N LEU A 223 12.22 18.32 111.49
CA LEU A 223 12.38 17.35 112.57
C LEU A 223 13.13 17.99 113.75
N LYS A 224 14.18 18.80 113.52
CA LYS A 224 14.78 19.64 114.59
C LYS A 224 13.84 20.71 115.10
N LYS A 225 12.99 21.26 114.23
CA LYS A 225 11.95 22.23 114.58
C LYS A 225 10.75 21.53 115.20
N GLN A 226 10.44 20.27 114.89
CA GLN A 226 9.46 19.46 115.62
C GLN A 226 10.04 18.88 116.91
N GLU A 227 11.34 18.69 117.05
CA GLU A 227 11.98 18.51 118.36
C GLU A 227 11.89 19.82 119.15
N SER A 228 12.18 20.96 118.51
CA SER A 228 12.07 22.28 119.15
C SER A 228 10.63 22.76 119.32
N THR A 229 9.65 22.18 118.62
CA THR A 229 8.20 22.46 118.72
C THR A 229 7.38 21.26 119.18
N TYR A 230 7.98 20.17 119.61
CA TYR A 230 7.43 19.34 120.68
C TYR A 230 7.96 19.86 122.02
N LYS A 231 9.19 20.40 122.07
CA LYS A 231 9.62 21.30 123.17
C LYS A 231 8.83 22.61 123.20
N GLN A 232 8.54 23.24 122.06
CA GLN A 232 7.73 24.47 121.99
C GLN A 232 6.23 24.23 121.85
N GLU A 233 5.64 23.16 121.32
CA GLU A 233 4.17 22.97 121.45
C GLU A 233 3.78 22.42 122.83
N ALA A 234 4.71 21.82 123.58
CA ALA A 234 4.61 21.76 125.04
C ALA A 234 4.64 23.16 125.71
N LEU A 235 4.86 24.23 124.93
CA LEU A 235 5.00 25.64 125.29
C LEU A 235 4.14 26.56 124.35
N LEU A 236 3.21 25.98 123.56
CA LEU A 236 2.45 26.69 122.50
C LEU A 236 1.15 25.98 122.07
N LYS A 237 0.88 24.75 122.53
CA LYS A 237 -0.48 24.43 123.03
C LYS A 237 -0.87 25.28 124.24
N GLU A 238 0.07 26.09 124.74
CA GLU A 238 -0.20 27.34 125.43
C GLU A 238 -0.88 28.47 124.54
N GLN A 239 -1.12 28.44 123.17
CA GLN A 239 -1.40 29.69 122.31
C GLN A 239 -2.24 29.95 120.88
N GLN A 240 -2.91 29.18 119.92
CA GLN A 240 -3.03 29.31 118.31
C GLN A 240 -4.31 29.62 117.16
N HIS A 241 -4.29 30.21 115.76
CA HIS A 241 -5.13 30.14 114.25
C HIS A 241 -5.34 31.18 112.78
N SER A 242 -5.73 30.90 111.35
CA SER A 242 -6.55 31.60 109.98
C SER A 242 -6.25 32.24 108.32
N LYS A 243 -7.07 32.28 107.04
CA LYS A 243 -7.30 33.21 105.58
C LYS A 243 -7.48 32.77 103.86
N THR A 244 -7.79 33.29 102.47
CA THR A 244 -8.56 34.25 101.26
C THR A 244 -8.28 34.25 99.50
N VAL A 245 -8.74 34.75 98.13
CA VAL A 245 -9.80 35.36 96.92
C VAL A 245 -9.37 35.76 95.22
N GLN A 246 -9.84 36.19 93.84
CA GLN A 246 -10.89 36.40 92.48
C GLN A 246 -10.47 37.14 90.90
N ASP A 247 -10.95 37.52 89.51
CA ASP A 247 -11.93 37.52 88.11
C ASP A 247 -11.68 38.44 86.59
N LEU A 248 -12.17 38.73 85.19
CA LEU A 248 -12.92 38.45 83.68
C LEU A 248 -13.13 39.52 82.24
N LYS A 249 -13.41 39.35 80.76
CA LYS A 249 -13.91 40.31 79.39
C LYS A 249 -13.93 40.11 77.60
N GLN A 250 -14.61 40.82 76.44
CA GLN A 250 -14.57 40.80 74.71
C GLN A 250 -15.46 41.66 73.39
N GLN A 251 -15.25 41.84 71.89
CA GLN A 251 -16.15 42.08 70.44
C GLN A 251 -16.00 43.05 68.91
N ASN A 252 -16.51 42.88 67.50
CA ASN A 252 -17.02 43.79 66.11
C ASN A 252 -16.77 43.78 64.32
N SER A 253 -17.52 44.36 63.12
CA SER A 253 -17.28 44.66 61.43
C SER A 253 -18.33 45.02 60.01
N LYS A 254 -18.10 45.56 58.60
CA LYS A 254 -18.89 45.60 57.05
C LYS A 254 -18.92 46.69 55.60
N THR A 255 -19.15 46.52 54.11
CA THR A 255 -19.77 47.41 52.73
C THR A 255 -19.43 47.45 50.96
N VAL A 256 -20.20 47.88 49.72
CA VAL A 256 -19.91 48.17 48.03
C VAL A 256 -20.94 48.64 46.63
N GLN A 257 -20.70 49.14 45.22
CA GLN A 257 -21.60 49.44 43.77
C GLN A 257 -21.23 50.08 42.12
N ASP A 258 -21.99 50.01 40.82
CA ASP A 258 -22.33 50.58 39.22
C ASP A 258 -21.51 51.20 37.84
N LEU A 259 -22.02 51.28 36.50
CA LEU A 259 -21.43 51.86 35.12
C LEU A 259 -22.27 52.11 33.69
N GLU A 260 -21.77 52.71 32.48
CA GLU A 260 -22.44 52.95 31.04
C GLU A 260 -21.64 52.99 29.58
N GLN A 261 -22.01 53.73 28.43
CA GLN A 261 -21.73 53.54 26.90
C GLN A 261 -21.62 54.80 25.84
N LYS A 262 -21.42 54.60 24.47
CA LYS A 262 -21.62 55.49 23.19
C LYS A 262 -20.42 56.23 22.46
N TYR A 263 -20.45 56.78 21.19
CA TYR A 263 -20.91 56.41 19.79
C TYR A 263 -20.44 57.43 18.67
N THR A 264 -20.38 57.06 17.36
CA THR A 264 -20.01 57.86 16.12
C THR A 264 -18.51 58.22 15.93
N LYS A 265 -17.95 58.48 14.72
CA LYS A 265 -18.48 58.86 13.38
C LYS A 265 -17.58 58.34 12.22
N THR A 266 -18.04 58.43 10.95
CA THR A 266 -17.54 57.78 9.69
C THR A 266 -17.95 56.29 9.58
N VAL A 267 -18.78 55.81 8.64
CA VAL A 267 -19.35 56.29 7.34
C VAL A 267 -18.38 56.25 6.16
N GLN A 268 -18.85 55.62 5.06
CA GLN A 268 -18.20 55.44 3.74
C GLN A 268 -16.93 54.54 3.77
N ASP A 269 -16.79 53.48 2.96
CA ASP A 269 -17.37 53.23 1.63
C ASP A 269 -17.60 51.74 1.23
N LEU A 270 -18.44 51.58 0.20
CA LEU A 270 -18.46 50.50 -0.81
C LEU A 270 -18.47 49.01 -0.39
N LYS A 271 -19.66 48.39 -0.42
CA LYS A 271 -19.84 47.05 -1.05
C LYS A 271 -21.30 46.72 -1.45
N LEU A 272 -21.86 47.51 -2.36
CA LEU A 272 -23.04 47.13 -3.14
C LEU A 272 -22.98 47.74 -4.55
N GLU A 273 -23.68 47.12 -5.49
CA GLU A 273 -23.79 47.48 -6.93
C GLU A 273 -22.48 47.51 -7.76
N HIS A 274 -22.28 46.44 -8.53
CA HIS A 274 -21.62 46.50 -9.85
C HIS A 274 -22.10 45.38 -10.79
N SER A 275 -23.42 45.12 -10.79
CA SER A 275 -24.09 44.24 -11.76
C SER A 275 -24.11 44.92 -13.13
N LYS A 276 -23.12 44.59 -13.97
CA LYS A 276 -23.00 45.16 -15.32
C LYS A 276 -24.22 44.80 -16.18
N THR A 277 -24.87 45.85 -16.66
CA THR A 277 -25.58 45.85 -17.94
C THR A 277 -24.62 45.44 -19.08
N LEU A 278 -25.07 44.82 -20.18
CA LEU A 278 -26.42 44.35 -20.52
C LEU A 278 -26.26 43.07 -21.37
N GLN A 279 -27.07 42.05 -21.12
CA GLN A 279 -27.27 40.94 -22.04
C GLN A 279 -28.78 40.76 -22.23
N ASP A 280 -29.27 41.18 -23.40
CA ASP A 280 -30.34 40.55 -24.21
C ASP A 280 -30.78 41.51 -25.34
N LEU A 281 -31.40 40.96 -26.39
CA LEU A 281 -31.58 41.49 -27.76
C LEU A 281 -30.28 41.40 -28.61
N GLU A 282 -30.03 40.35 -29.39
CA GLU A 282 -30.87 39.18 -29.75
C GLU A 282 -32.22 39.55 -30.40
N GLN A 283 -32.19 40.28 -31.53
CA GLN A 283 -33.13 40.17 -32.65
C GLN A 283 -32.57 40.97 -33.85
N GLN A 284 -32.42 40.45 -35.08
CA GLN A 284 -32.76 39.14 -35.64
C GLN A 284 -31.67 38.60 -36.58
N ASN A 285 -31.76 37.29 -36.85
CA ASN A 285 -31.35 36.64 -38.11
C ASN A 285 -31.50 37.58 -39.33
N SER A 286 -30.54 37.61 -40.25
CA SER A 286 -30.41 36.55 -41.26
C SER A 286 -28.93 36.37 -41.64
N LYS A 287 -28.38 35.15 -41.68
CA LYS A 287 -28.69 34.04 -42.60
C LYS A 287 -28.65 34.45 -44.07
N THR A 288 -27.82 33.87 -44.95
CA THR A 288 -26.73 32.88 -44.81
C THR A 288 -26.10 32.69 -46.20
N VAL A 289 -24.87 32.16 -46.26
CA VAL A 289 -24.41 31.20 -47.30
C VAL A 289 -24.20 31.73 -48.74
N GLN A 290 -23.33 31.02 -49.47
CA GLN A 290 -23.01 31.10 -50.90
C GLN A 290 -22.36 32.42 -51.35
N ASP A 291 -21.04 32.45 -51.59
CA ASP A 291 -20.25 31.72 -52.60
C ASP A 291 -20.56 32.10 -54.06
N LEU A 292 -19.51 32.52 -54.76
CA LEU A 292 -19.17 32.34 -56.20
C LEU A 292 -20.28 32.22 -57.28
N GLU A 293 -20.16 33.00 -58.40
CA GLU A 293 -20.11 32.50 -59.82
C GLU A 293 -20.05 33.58 -60.99
N LYS A 294 -19.16 33.36 -62.02
CA LYS A 294 -19.22 33.57 -63.55
C LYS A 294 -19.38 35.01 -64.26
N GLN A 295 -19.08 35.41 -65.57
CA GLN A 295 -18.08 35.23 -66.77
C GLN A 295 -18.48 35.93 -68.23
N LEU A 296 -17.66 36.09 -69.41
CA LEU A 296 -17.89 35.99 -71.04
C LEU A 296 -17.66 37.08 -72.39
N ALA A 297 -17.16 36.83 -73.77
CA ALA A 297 -17.37 37.38 -75.37
C ALA A 297 -16.38 37.77 -76.80
N GLU A 298 -16.70 37.65 -78.25
CA GLU A 298 -16.50 38.20 -79.86
C GLU A 298 -15.36 38.44 -81.19
N GLN A 299 -15.57 38.66 -82.65
CA GLN A 299 -14.68 38.94 -84.08
C GLN A 299 -15.22 39.58 -85.64
N ARG A 300 -14.87 39.78 -87.08
CA ARG A 300 -14.03 39.55 -88.53
C ARG A 300 -14.22 40.54 -89.97
N ASN A 301 -13.87 40.69 -91.42
CA ASN A 301 -12.99 40.43 -92.83
C ASN A 301 -13.09 41.29 -94.36
N ARG A 302 -12.48 41.10 -95.72
CA ARG A 302 -12.31 41.97 -97.16
C ARG A 302 -11.99 41.50 -98.82
N GLY A 303 -11.90 42.29 -100.08
CA GLY A 303 -11.42 42.07 -101.68
C GLY A 303 -11.63 43.12 -103.05
N GLY A 304 -11.32 43.29 -104.50
CA GLY A 304 -10.57 42.94 -105.96
C GLY A 304 -10.80 43.67 -107.54
N GLN A 305 -10.06 43.61 -108.82
CA GLN A 305 -10.16 44.38 -110.31
C GLN A 305 -9.48 43.99 -111.89
N LEU A 306 -9.66 44.62 -113.22
CA LEU A 306 -8.97 44.44 -114.75
C LEU A 306 -9.22 45.30 -116.25
N HIS A 307 -8.53 45.20 -117.56
CA HIS A 307 -8.65 45.89 -119.08
C HIS A 307 -7.80 45.42 -120.51
N SER A 308 -7.60 45.78 -121.94
CA SER A 308 -7.95 46.60 -123.34
C SER A 308 -7.21 46.35 -124.90
N ARG A 309 -7.47 46.91 -126.23
CA ARG A 309 -6.83 46.69 -127.76
C ARG A 309 -6.94 47.64 -129.20
N LEU A 310 -6.48 47.35 -130.57
CA LEU A 310 -6.31 48.21 -131.97
C LEU A 310 -6.08 47.62 -133.58
N THR A 311 -5.98 48.36 -134.84
CA THR A 311 -5.83 48.01 -136.45
C THR A 311 -5.03 48.96 -137.61
N THR A 312 -4.88 49.12 -139.06
CA THR A 312 -5.30 48.78 -140.60
C THR A 312 -4.41 49.29 -141.98
N ALA A 313 -4.67 49.14 -143.40
CA ALA A 313 -3.82 49.51 -144.76
C ALA A 313 -4.34 49.67 -146.39
N GLU A 314 -3.55 49.88 -147.59
CA GLU A 314 -3.83 50.27 -149.16
C GLU A 314 -2.80 49.84 -150.45
N LYS A 315 -2.60 50.08 -151.88
CA LYS A 315 -2.99 50.68 -153.34
C LYS A 315 -2.08 50.26 -154.72
N GLU A 316 -1.89 50.57 -156.13
CA GLU A 316 -2.41 51.16 -157.55
C GLU A 316 -1.46 51.11 -158.97
N LEU A 317 -1.82 51.20 -160.38
CA LEU A 317 -1.02 51.58 -161.77
C LEU A 317 -1.46 51.19 -163.37
N ASN A 318 -1.06 51.80 -164.62
CA ASN A 318 -1.18 51.37 -166.19
C ASN A 318 -0.60 52.23 -167.54
N THR A 319 -0.42 51.79 -168.91
CA THR A 319 -0.40 52.45 -170.40
C THR A 319 0.49 51.98 -171.76
N VAL A 320 0.20 52.21 -173.16
CA VAL A 320 1.09 52.06 -174.54
C VAL A 320 0.54 52.29 -176.12
N LYS A 321 1.31 52.42 -177.35
CA LYS A 321 0.93 52.55 -178.91
C LYS A 321 1.99 52.51 -180.22
N ALA A 322 1.70 52.26 -181.61
CA ALA A 322 2.62 52.05 -182.91
C ALA A 322 2.37 52.64 -184.48
N GLU A 323 3.05 52.22 -185.68
CA GLU A 323 3.50 52.99 -187.02
C GLU A 323 3.23 52.68 -188.67
N SER A 324 4.16 52.64 -189.76
CA SER A 324 4.13 53.22 -191.28
C SER A 324 4.54 52.49 -192.75
N ASP A 325 4.99 53.15 -193.95
CA ASP A 325 4.89 52.86 -195.54
C ASP A 325 6.08 52.93 -196.72
N LYS A 326 5.92 52.44 -198.06
CA LYS A 326 6.68 52.32 -199.43
C LYS A 326 6.09 51.19 -200.36
N LEU A 327 4.79 50.96 -200.22
CA LEU A 327 4.32 49.63 -199.83
C LEU A 327 4.00 48.58 -200.90
N LYS A 328 3.91 48.88 -202.21
CA LYS A 328 3.20 47.97 -203.15
C LYS A 328 4.00 46.76 -203.62
N GLU A 329 5.28 46.92 -203.90
CA GLU A 329 6.17 45.82 -204.29
C GLU A 329 6.78 45.15 -203.05
N GLU A 330 7.01 45.95 -202.00
CA GLU A 330 7.15 45.46 -200.63
C GLU A 330 5.94 44.58 -200.22
N LEU A 331 4.72 44.81 -200.71
CA LEU A 331 3.53 44.05 -200.30
C LEU A 331 3.61 42.54 -200.60
N HIS A 332 4.32 42.13 -201.65
CA HIS A 332 4.34 40.72 -202.05
C HIS A 332 5.45 39.93 -201.33
N SER A 333 6.65 40.52 -201.19
CA SER A 333 7.69 39.99 -200.31
C SER A 333 7.25 40.04 -198.84
N SER A 334 6.63 41.14 -198.42
CA SER A 334 5.98 41.28 -197.10
C SER A 334 4.90 40.23 -196.89
N LYS A 335 4.10 39.83 -197.89
CA LYS A 335 3.13 38.73 -197.71
C LYS A 335 3.80 37.39 -197.39
N GLN A 336 4.86 37.00 -198.12
CA GLN A 336 5.57 35.75 -197.82
C GLN A 336 6.34 35.83 -196.49
N GLN A 337 6.94 36.98 -196.16
CA GLN A 337 7.55 37.22 -194.85
C GLN A 337 6.52 37.31 -193.71
N ALA A 338 5.29 37.77 -193.98
CA ALA A 338 4.18 37.82 -193.03
C ALA A 338 3.60 36.43 -192.76
N GLU A 339 3.54 35.54 -193.75
CA GLU A 339 3.15 34.15 -193.52
C GLU A 339 4.23 33.39 -192.72
N ALA A 340 5.51 33.58 -193.04
CA ALA A 340 6.62 33.03 -192.25
C ALA A 340 6.64 33.56 -190.81
N SER A 341 6.64 34.88 -190.62
CA SER A 341 6.63 35.50 -189.28
C SER A 341 5.32 35.26 -188.52
N SER A 342 4.19 35.00 -189.20
CA SER A 342 2.94 34.54 -188.56
C SER A 342 3.07 33.11 -188.02
N GLN A 343 3.79 32.22 -188.71
CA GLN A 343 4.12 30.89 -188.17
C GLN A 343 5.10 30.98 -186.99
N GLU A 344 6.12 31.85 -187.07
CA GLU A 344 7.03 32.10 -185.95
C GLU A 344 6.30 32.70 -184.75
N LEU A 345 5.47 33.73 -184.94
CA LEU A 345 4.64 34.35 -183.91
C LEU A 345 3.65 33.36 -183.29
N ARG A 346 3.08 32.43 -184.08
CA ARG A 346 2.29 31.30 -183.52
C ARG A 346 3.15 30.40 -182.64
N SER A 347 4.39 30.09 -183.03
CA SER A 347 5.31 29.28 -182.22
C SER A 347 5.77 30.00 -180.93
N PHE A 348 5.96 31.31 -180.97
CA PHE A 348 6.27 32.12 -179.79
C PHE A 348 5.04 32.26 -178.89
N ARG A 349 3.83 32.36 -179.47
CA ARG A 349 2.58 32.41 -178.72
C ARG A 349 2.29 31.10 -178.00
N THR A 350 2.49 29.93 -178.63
CA THR A 350 2.33 28.64 -177.95
C THR A 350 3.40 28.42 -176.86
N LYS A 351 4.64 28.90 -177.06
CA LYS A 351 5.67 28.92 -176.01
C LYS A 351 5.29 29.85 -174.85
N ALA A 352 4.77 31.04 -175.12
CA ALA A 352 4.30 31.97 -174.09
C ALA A 352 3.07 31.44 -173.33
N GLU A 353 2.14 30.78 -174.01
CA GLU A 353 1.00 30.09 -173.39
C GLU A 353 1.43 28.84 -172.59
N GLY A 354 2.54 28.20 -172.95
CA GLY A 354 3.21 27.17 -172.15
C GLY A 354 3.81 27.74 -170.86
N LEU A 355 4.72 28.71 -170.99
CA LEU A 355 5.35 29.40 -169.85
C LEU A 355 4.33 30.06 -168.91
N ALA A 356 3.22 30.57 -169.45
CA ALA A 356 2.11 31.10 -168.64
C ALA A 356 1.43 30.00 -167.81
N LYS A 357 1.21 28.80 -168.38
CA LYS A 357 0.66 27.65 -167.64
C LYS A 357 1.64 27.11 -166.60
N GLU A 358 2.94 27.11 -166.90
CA GLU A 358 3.99 26.73 -165.94
C GLU A 358 4.06 27.72 -164.77
N LEU A 359 4.01 29.04 -165.03
CA LEU A 359 3.89 30.06 -163.99
C LEU A 359 2.61 29.91 -163.16
N GLU A 360 1.47 29.59 -163.79
CA GLU A 360 0.21 29.40 -163.07
C GLU A 360 0.21 28.13 -162.21
N ALA A 361 0.84 27.05 -162.68
CA ALA A 361 1.08 25.83 -161.90
C ALA A 361 1.99 26.09 -160.70
N LEU A 362 3.13 26.76 -160.91
CA LEU A 362 4.08 27.12 -159.84
C LEU A 362 3.45 28.05 -158.78
N LYS A 363 2.56 28.98 -159.17
CA LYS A 363 1.75 29.76 -158.21
C LYS A 363 0.83 28.86 -157.39
N GLN A 364 0.14 27.90 -158.01
CA GLN A 364 -0.74 26.98 -157.29
C GLN A 364 0.02 26.06 -156.33
N GLU A 365 1.23 25.62 -156.70
CA GLU A 365 2.10 24.84 -155.82
C GLU A 365 2.67 25.69 -154.67
N SER A 366 3.08 26.93 -154.94
CA SER A 366 3.48 27.88 -153.88
C SER A 366 2.33 28.16 -152.91
N GLY A 367 1.10 28.33 -153.42
CA GLY A 367 -0.10 28.52 -152.60
C GLY A 367 -0.43 27.32 -151.71
N LYS A 368 -0.38 26.10 -152.27
CA LYS A 368 -0.52 24.85 -151.48
C LYS A 368 0.57 24.75 -150.40
N SER A 369 1.82 25.05 -150.75
CA SER A 369 2.94 25.06 -149.82
C SER A 369 2.80 26.13 -148.73
N GLU A 370 2.21 27.30 -149.02
CA GLU A 370 1.85 28.28 -148.00
C GLU A 370 0.73 27.81 -147.09
N GLU A 371 -0.31 27.17 -147.62
CA GLU A 371 -1.36 26.57 -146.80
C GLU A 371 -0.82 25.47 -145.89
N GLU A 372 0.04 24.58 -146.40
CA GLU A 372 0.69 23.53 -145.60
C GLU A 372 1.60 24.13 -144.53
N ARG A 373 2.40 25.17 -144.85
CA ARG A 373 3.19 25.90 -143.86
C ARG A 373 2.30 26.56 -142.79
N ARG A 374 1.15 27.14 -143.14
CA ARG A 374 0.19 27.68 -142.16
C ARG A 374 -0.47 26.59 -141.31
N ARG A 375 -0.79 25.42 -141.88
CA ARG A 375 -1.33 24.25 -141.15
C ARG A 375 -0.30 23.70 -140.16
N LEU A 376 0.95 23.52 -140.60
CA LEU A 376 2.06 23.09 -139.75
C LEU A 376 2.38 24.11 -138.65
N GLN A 377 2.43 25.41 -138.98
CA GLN A 377 2.62 26.47 -137.99
C GLN A 377 1.50 26.47 -136.94
N LYS A 378 0.24 26.26 -137.34
CA LYS A 378 -0.87 26.10 -136.39
C LYS A 378 -0.69 24.87 -135.52
N LEU A 379 -0.38 23.70 -136.09
CA LEU A 379 -0.12 22.47 -135.33
C LEU A 379 1.03 22.65 -134.32
N VAL A 380 2.09 23.39 -134.68
CA VAL A 380 3.19 23.73 -133.77
C VAL A 380 2.74 24.69 -132.66
N VAL A 381 1.88 25.66 -132.95
CA VAL A 381 1.30 26.55 -131.93
C VAL A 381 0.38 25.77 -130.98
N ASP A 382 -0.51 24.93 -131.52
CA ASP A 382 -1.44 24.10 -130.75
C ASP A 382 -0.67 23.09 -129.88
N ALA A 383 0.40 22.46 -130.40
CA ALA A 383 1.28 21.57 -129.65
C ALA A 383 2.09 22.29 -128.55
N ASN A 384 2.54 23.52 -128.80
CA ASN A 384 3.17 24.35 -127.77
C ASN A 384 2.17 24.77 -126.68
N GLN A 385 0.90 25.01 -127.02
CA GLN A 385 -0.15 25.28 -126.03
C GLN A 385 -0.48 24.05 -125.19
N THR A 386 -0.56 22.85 -125.77
CA THR A 386 -0.76 21.61 -124.99
C THR A 386 0.45 21.28 -124.13
N SER A 387 1.67 21.47 -124.64
CA SER A 387 2.91 21.28 -123.86
C SER A 387 2.97 22.23 -122.66
N ARG A 388 2.60 23.51 -122.81
CA ARG A 388 2.48 24.46 -121.69
C ARG A 388 1.44 24.04 -120.67
N LYS A 389 0.24 23.62 -121.10
CA LYS A 389 -0.79 23.10 -120.19
C LYS A 389 -0.31 21.87 -119.42
N GLN A 390 0.36 20.93 -120.08
CA GLN A 390 0.96 19.78 -119.43
C GLN A 390 2.07 20.18 -118.45
N GLN A 391 2.85 21.22 -118.75
CA GLN A 391 3.85 21.77 -117.83
C GLN A 391 3.21 22.46 -116.62
N GLU A 392 2.12 23.20 -116.80
CA GLU A 392 1.31 23.83 -115.75
C GLU A 392 0.63 22.76 -114.85
N GLU A 393 0.08 21.69 -115.46
CA GLU A 393 -0.50 20.54 -114.77
C GLU A 393 0.57 19.75 -114.00
N LEU A 394 1.75 19.51 -114.57
CA LEU A 394 2.87 18.87 -113.88
C LEU A 394 3.41 19.74 -112.73
N GLN A 395 3.49 21.07 -112.90
CA GLN A 395 3.86 21.98 -111.82
C GLN A 395 2.83 21.93 -110.69
N ARG A 396 1.52 21.97 -111.01
CA ARG A 396 0.45 21.84 -110.03
C ARG A 396 0.48 20.49 -109.31
N LEU A 397 0.63 19.37 -110.02
CA LEU A 397 0.75 18.04 -109.41
C LEU A 397 2.01 17.92 -108.56
N SER A 398 3.10 18.61 -108.92
CA SER A 398 4.32 18.65 -108.10
C SER A 398 4.16 19.45 -106.81
N SER A 399 3.40 20.56 -106.82
CA SER A 399 3.13 21.33 -105.59
C SER A 399 2.07 20.66 -104.72
N GLU A 400 1.07 20.02 -105.30
CA GLU A 400 0.14 19.14 -104.58
C GLU A 400 0.91 17.97 -103.92
N LEU A 401 1.79 17.28 -104.64
CA LEU A 401 2.64 16.21 -104.09
C LEU A 401 3.61 16.72 -103.00
N GLN A 402 4.18 17.92 -103.15
CA GLN A 402 4.96 18.55 -102.09
C GLN A 402 4.11 18.82 -100.84
N SER A 403 2.88 19.32 -101.00
CA SER A 403 1.97 19.57 -99.87
C SER A 403 1.55 18.29 -99.15
N TRP A 404 1.30 17.21 -99.90
CA TRP A 404 1.05 15.88 -99.33
C TRP A 404 2.27 15.33 -98.60
N ARG A 405 3.48 15.58 -99.13
CA ARG A 405 4.72 15.18 -98.45
C ARG A 405 4.94 15.95 -97.15
N THR A 406 4.79 17.28 -97.14
CA THR A 406 4.90 18.06 -95.91
C THR A 406 3.86 17.67 -94.88
N LEU A 407 2.63 17.36 -95.30
CA LEU A 407 1.59 16.84 -94.40
C LEU A 407 1.93 15.44 -93.87
N ALA A 408 2.46 14.55 -94.72
CA ALA A 408 2.88 13.21 -94.29
C ALA A 408 4.09 13.23 -93.34
N ASP A 409 5.01 14.19 -93.53
CA ASP A 409 6.15 14.38 -92.63
C ASP A 409 5.69 15.02 -91.29
N GLN A 410 4.76 15.99 -91.32
CA GLN A 410 4.08 16.49 -90.10
C GLN A 410 3.33 15.40 -89.33
N ARG A 411 2.58 14.52 -90.01
CA ARG A 411 1.88 13.41 -89.34
C ARG A 411 2.84 12.42 -88.66
N LYS A 412 4.06 12.25 -89.16
CA LYS A 412 5.08 11.43 -88.47
C LYS A 412 5.61 12.13 -87.22
N GLU A 413 5.80 13.45 -87.27
CA GLU A 413 6.21 14.26 -86.13
C GLU A 413 5.14 14.20 -85.02
N GLU A 414 3.87 14.47 -85.35
CA GLU A 414 2.73 14.27 -84.43
C GLU A 414 2.65 12.84 -83.88
N THR A 415 2.91 11.81 -84.70
CA THR A 415 2.89 10.41 -84.25
C THR A 415 4.04 10.13 -83.28
N GLY A 416 5.24 10.63 -83.55
CA GLY A 416 6.41 10.50 -82.67
C GLY A 416 6.23 11.25 -81.34
N GLU A 417 5.61 12.43 -81.35
CA GLU A 417 5.22 13.13 -80.12
C GLU A 417 4.24 12.31 -79.28
N LEU A 418 3.24 11.68 -79.91
CA LEU A 418 2.29 10.80 -79.23
C LEU A 418 2.94 9.51 -78.73
N GLU A 419 3.86 8.90 -79.49
CA GLU A 419 4.63 7.72 -79.08
C GLU A 419 5.52 8.03 -77.87
N MET A 420 6.27 9.14 -77.90
CA MET A 420 7.04 9.61 -76.74
C MET A 420 6.12 9.85 -75.53
N ARG A 421 4.97 10.51 -75.73
CA ARG A 421 4.03 10.78 -74.64
C ARG A 421 3.39 9.50 -74.06
N ILE A 422 3.22 8.45 -74.86
CA ILE A 422 2.80 7.14 -74.38
C ILE A 422 3.91 6.51 -73.51
N VAL A 423 5.18 6.60 -73.91
CA VAL A 423 6.31 6.10 -73.09
C VAL A 423 6.41 6.86 -71.76
N GLU A 424 6.34 8.20 -71.78
CA GLU A 424 6.32 9.01 -70.54
C GLU A 424 5.17 8.60 -69.59
N LEU A 425 3.99 8.29 -70.13
CA LEU A 425 2.85 7.83 -69.35
C LEU A 425 3.01 6.38 -68.85
N MET A 426 3.73 5.53 -69.56
CA MET A 426 4.08 4.18 -69.12
C MET A 426 5.10 4.20 -67.99
N GLU A 427 6.18 4.99 -68.10
CA GLU A 427 7.17 5.19 -67.03
C GLU A 427 6.52 5.77 -65.76
N LEU A 428 5.63 6.75 -65.92
CA LEU A 428 4.84 7.29 -64.81
C LEU A 428 3.92 6.22 -64.19
N ASN A 429 3.26 5.39 -64.99
CA ASN A 429 2.41 4.32 -64.48
C ASN A 429 3.22 3.23 -63.75
N GLU A 430 4.39 2.84 -64.26
CA GLU A 430 5.30 1.90 -63.59
C GLU A 430 5.75 2.47 -62.23
N SER A 431 6.13 3.74 -62.16
CA SER A 431 6.47 4.40 -60.87
C SER A 431 5.29 4.48 -59.89
N LEU A 432 4.05 4.58 -60.39
CA LEU A 432 2.84 4.54 -59.58
C LEU A 432 2.51 3.12 -59.11
N GLU A 433 2.77 2.09 -59.92
CA GLU A 433 2.62 0.69 -59.53
C GLU A 433 3.67 0.28 -58.49
N GLU A 434 4.93 0.73 -58.63
CA GLU A 434 5.96 0.58 -57.59
C GLU A 434 5.57 1.31 -56.30
N GLY A 435 5.08 2.56 -56.39
CA GLY A 435 4.61 3.32 -55.22
C GLY A 435 3.41 2.68 -54.53
N MET A 436 2.42 2.19 -55.30
CA MET A 436 1.27 1.45 -54.78
C MET A 436 1.68 0.13 -54.13
N LYS A 437 2.70 -0.55 -54.66
CA LYS A 437 3.27 -1.75 -54.04
C LYS A 437 4.00 -1.42 -52.74
N GLY A 438 4.82 -0.36 -52.71
CA GLY A 438 5.46 0.13 -51.49
C GLY A 438 4.45 0.43 -50.39
N LEU A 439 3.35 1.11 -50.71
CA LEU A 439 2.23 1.36 -49.79
C LEU A 439 1.52 0.07 -49.35
N GLN A 440 1.42 -0.96 -50.20
CA GLN A 440 0.90 -2.28 -49.80
C GLN A 440 1.84 -2.99 -48.83
N ASP A 441 3.15 -2.99 -49.11
CA ASP A 441 4.17 -3.58 -48.25
C ASP A 441 4.23 -2.85 -46.88
N GLU A 442 4.11 -1.51 -46.85
CA GLU A 442 3.96 -0.72 -45.62
C GLU A 442 2.67 -1.08 -44.85
N ILE A 443 1.53 -1.19 -45.53
CA ILE A 443 0.26 -1.62 -44.91
C ILE A 443 0.38 -3.04 -44.33
N HIS A 444 1.11 -3.94 -44.99
CA HIS A 444 1.39 -5.28 -44.48
C HIS A 444 2.26 -5.24 -43.21
N VAL A 445 3.34 -4.46 -43.18
CA VAL A 445 4.18 -4.29 -41.98
C VAL A 445 3.37 -3.69 -40.82
N MET A 446 2.62 -2.61 -41.07
CA MET A 446 1.76 -1.98 -40.06
C MET A 446 0.66 -2.90 -39.53
N LYS A 447 0.16 -3.82 -40.36
CA LYS A 447 -0.79 -4.86 -39.95
C LYS A 447 -0.13 -5.92 -39.08
N ASP A 448 1.05 -6.41 -39.45
CA ASP A 448 1.77 -7.43 -38.68
C ASP A 448 2.25 -6.87 -37.32
N GLU A 449 2.61 -5.59 -37.26
CA GLU A 449 2.84 -4.87 -35.99
C GLU A 449 1.56 -4.75 -35.15
N ALA A 450 0.41 -4.44 -35.76
CA ALA A 450 -0.87 -4.38 -35.05
C ALA A 450 -1.32 -5.76 -34.52
N ASP A 451 -1.21 -6.82 -35.32
CA ASP A 451 -1.49 -8.20 -34.91
C ASP A 451 -0.52 -8.67 -33.80
N ARG A 452 0.75 -8.25 -33.85
CA ARG A 452 1.72 -8.45 -32.76
C ARG A 452 1.29 -7.73 -31.48
N ILE A 453 0.97 -6.44 -31.53
CA ILE A 453 0.50 -5.67 -30.36
C ILE A 453 -0.79 -6.27 -29.79
N LEU A 454 -1.69 -6.80 -30.62
CA LEU A 454 -2.87 -7.55 -30.18
C LEU A 454 -2.51 -8.87 -29.49
N SER A 455 -1.43 -9.55 -29.88
CA SER A 455 -0.94 -10.75 -29.19
C SER A 455 -0.31 -10.43 -27.83
N GLU A 456 0.55 -9.42 -27.76
CA GLU A 456 1.20 -8.94 -26.51
C GLU A 456 0.15 -8.39 -25.51
N ARG A 457 -0.92 -7.75 -26.03
CA ARG A 457 -2.07 -7.35 -25.21
C ARG A 457 -2.87 -8.53 -24.67
N ARG A 458 -2.95 -9.66 -25.39
CA ARG A 458 -3.66 -10.87 -24.91
C ARG A 458 -2.88 -11.56 -23.80
N SER A 459 -1.57 -11.76 -23.94
CA SER A 459 -0.75 -12.34 -22.87
C SER A 459 -0.79 -11.47 -21.61
N ALA A 460 -0.65 -10.14 -21.74
CA ALA A 460 -0.81 -9.22 -20.61
C ALA A 460 -2.21 -9.26 -19.97
N GLN A 461 -3.27 -9.58 -20.72
CA GLN A 461 -4.62 -9.80 -20.19
C GLN A 461 -4.83 -11.19 -19.57
N GLU A 462 -3.94 -12.15 -19.83
CA GLU A 462 -3.94 -13.47 -19.21
C GLU A 462 -3.11 -13.43 -17.92
N GLU A 463 -1.90 -12.86 -17.96
CA GLU A 463 -1.09 -12.51 -16.78
C GLU A 463 -1.87 -11.68 -15.75
N LEU A 464 -2.65 -10.68 -16.18
CA LEU A 464 -3.49 -9.89 -15.28
C LEU A 464 -4.57 -10.73 -14.57
N LYS A 465 -5.14 -11.75 -15.24
CA LYS A 465 -6.12 -12.66 -14.61
C LYS A 465 -5.45 -13.61 -13.63
N GLU A 466 -4.26 -14.13 -13.96
CA GLU A 466 -3.48 -14.95 -13.04
C GLU A 466 -3.08 -14.16 -11.79
N LEU A 467 -2.66 -12.90 -11.94
CA LEU A 467 -2.39 -11.99 -10.82
C LEU A 467 -3.65 -11.63 -10.02
N GLN A 468 -4.82 -11.48 -10.67
CA GLN A 468 -6.10 -11.29 -9.97
C GLN A 468 -6.46 -12.50 -9.13
N LEU A 469 -6.41 -13.71 -9.70
CA LEU A 469 -6.63 -14.97 -8.97
C LEU A 469 -5.63 -15.12 -7.81
N ARG A 470 -4.36 -14.74 -8.03
CA ARG A 470 -3.31 -14.79 -6.99
C ARG A 470 -3.55 -13.80 -5.86
N ASN A 471 -4.11 -12.62 -6.16
CA ASN A 471 -4.53 -11.67 -5.14
C ASN A 471 -5.75 -12.17 -4.38
N GLU A 472 -6.74 -12.78 -5.04
CA GLU A 472 -7.87 -13.42 -4.35
C GLU A 472 -7.43 -14.58 -3.44
N GLU A 473 -6.40 -15.36 -3.82
CA GLU A 473 -5.78 -16.37 -2.94
C GLU A 473 -5.14 -15.73 -1.71
N LEU A 474 -4.42 -14.61 -1.87
CA LEU A 474 -3.78 -13.87 -0.78
C LEU A 474 -4.80 -13.16 0.14
N GLU A 475 -5.90 -12.64 -0.41
CA GLU A 475 -7.01 -12.07 0.37
C GLU A 475 -7.70 -13.14 1.22
N LYS A 476 -7.90 -14.36 0.68
CA LYS A 476 -8.40 -15.50 1.45
C LYS A 476 -7.42 -15.88 2.55
N LEU A 477 -6.12 -16.00 2.25
CA LEU A 477 -5.07 -16.34 3.23
C LEU A 477 -4.91 -15.28 4.34
N THR A 478 -5.13 -14.00 4.06
CA THR A 478 -5.08 -12.92 5.06
C THR A 478 -6.34 -12.86 5.92
N GLN A 479 -7.53 -13.16 5.38
CA GLN A 479 -8.74 -13.38 6.18
C GLN A 479 -8.57 -14.59 7.11
N ASP A 480 -8.07 -15.71 6.58
CA ASP A 480 -7.72 -16.93 7.32
C ASP A 480 -6.68 -16.66 8.44
N ALA A 481 -5.72 -15.76 8.20
CA ALA A 481 -4.75 -15.34 9.21
C ALA A 481 -5.41 -14.49 10.30
N GLY A 482 -6.22 -13.50 9.93
CA GLY A 482 -6.96 -12.66 10.88
C GLY A 482 -7.91 -13.44 11.78
N ILE A 483 -8.58 -14.47 11.25
CA ILE A 483 -9.42 -15.39 12.05
C ILE A 483 -8.56 -16.15 13.09
N ARG A 484 -7.38 -16.64 12.71
CA ARG A 484 -6.44 -17.30 13.65
C ARG A 484 -5.85 -16.33 14.68
N GLU A 485 -5.59 -15.08 14.30
CA GLU A 485 -5.17 -14.03 15.25
C GLU A 485 -6.27 -13.72 16.26
N GLU A 486 -7.54 -13.63 15.82
CA GLU A 486 -8.68 -13.53 16.72
C GLU A 486 -8.83 -14.75 17.65
N GLU A 487 -8.67 -15.96 17.14
CA GLU A 487 -8.74 -17.21 17.93
C GLU A 487 -7.61 -17.28 18.97
N THR A 488 -6.38 -16.93 18.59
CA THR A 488 -5.25 -16.85 19.54
C THR A 488 -5.44 -15.73 20.55
N GLY A 489 -6.00 -14.58 20.16
CA GLY A 489 -6.37 -13.50 21.09
C GLY A 489 -7.41 -13.94 22.13
N LYS A 490 -8.42 -14.71 21.72
CA LYS A 490 -9.42 -15.31 22.62
C LYS A 490 -8.76 -16.33 23.57
N LEU A 491 -7.85 -17.16 23.07
CA LEU A 491 -7.08 -18.10 23.90
C LEU A 491 -6.15 -17.40 24.90
N TYR A 492 -5.48 -16.32 24.50
CA TYR A 492 -4.65 -15.52 25.43
C TYR A 492 -5.49 -14.85 26.51
N ALA A 493 -6.66 -14.28 26.19
CA ALA A 493 -7.56 -13.71 27.18
C ALA A 493 -8.08 -14.78 28.17
N MET A 494 -8.43 -15.98 27.70
CA MET A 494 -8.78 -17.09 28.58
C MET A 494 -7.61 -17.52 29.48
N LEU A 495 -6.38 -17.54 28.95
CA LEU A 495 -5.17 -17.88 29.72
C LEU A 495 -4.83 -16.79 30.75
N GLU A 496 -5.17 -15.52 30.47
CA GLU A 496 -5.03 -14.39 31.39
C GLU A 496 -6.07 -14.46 32.52
N GLU A 497 -7.33 -14.82 32.23
CA GLU A 497 -8.34 -15.15 33.25
C GLU A 497 -7.96 -16.37 34.10
N GLU A 498 -7.43 -17.44 33.48
CA GLU A 498 -6.90 -18.60 34.22
C GLU A 498 -5.71 -18.21 35.10
N TYR A 499 -4.77 -17.41 34.59
CA TYR A 499 -3.65 -16.89 35.37
C TYR A 499 -4.11 -16.04 36.56
N ASP A 500 -5.07 -15.12 36.35
CA ASP A 500 -5.61 -14.29 37.42
C ASP A 500 -6.37 -15.11 38.47
N THR A 501 -7.14 -16.13 38.08
CA THR A 501 -7.79 -17.01 39.06
C THR A 501 -6.78 -17.83 39.85
N VAL A 502 -5.71 -18.34 39.22
CA VAL A 502 -4.61 -19.05 39.92
C VAL A 502 -3.81 -18.10 40.81
N SER A 503 -3.55 -16.87 40.38
CA SER A 503 -2.88 -15.82 41.15
C SER A 503 -3.68 -15.45 42.41
N ASN A 504 -4.99 -15.23 42.26
CA ASN A 504 -5.89 -14.98 43.38
C ASN A 504 -5.96 -16.19 44.34
N GLN A 505 -5.98 -17.42 43.83
CA GLN A 505 -5.90 -18.64 44.66
C GLN A 505 -4.57 -18.74 45.42
N LEU A 506 -3.44 -18.40 44.79
CA LEU A 506 -2.13 -18.36 45.44
C LEU A 506 -2.07 -17.29 46.53
N ASP A 507 -2.65 -16.11 46.32
CA ASP A 507 -2.72 -15.06 47.33
C ASP A 507 -3.71 -15.40 48.47
N GLU A 508 -4.80 -16.12 48.19
CA GLU A 508 -5.64 -16.72 49.24
C GLU A 508 -4.87 -17.78 50.04
N LEU A 509 -4.11 -18.65 49.38
CA LEU A 509 -3.29 -19.67 50.05
C LEU A 509 -2.17 -19.02 50.88
N ARG A 510 -1.56 -17.94 50.41
CA ARG A 510 -0.60 -17.13 51.18
C ARG A 510 -1.24 -16.52 52.42
N LYS A 511 -2.41 -15.88 52.30
CA LYS A 511 -3.16 -15.34 53.45
C LYS A 511 -3.57 -16.43 54.45
N LYS A 512 -3.93 -17.63 53.97
CA LYS A 512 -4.23 -18.80 54.82
C LYS A 512 -2.97 -19.35 55.49
N ALA A 513 -1.82 -19.33 54.81
CA ALA A 513 -0.53 -19.72 55.37
C ALA A 513 -0.07 -18.74 56.45
N THR A 514 -0.02 -17.43 56.20
CA THR A 514 0.36 -16.43 57.22
C THR A 514 -0.57 -16.48 58.43
N ALA A 515 -1.89 -16.58 58.22
CA ALA A 515 -2.84 -16.74 59.31
C ALA A 515 -2.73 -18.09 60.06
N SER A 516 -2.03 -19.09 59.50
CA SER A 516 -1.67 -20.33 60.19
C SER A 516 -0.32 -20.25 60.92
N GLU A 517 0.63 -19.48 60.39
CA GLU A 517 1.91 -19.17 61.03
C GLU A 517 1.71 -18.24 62.25
N GLU A 518 0.84 -17.23 62.13
CA GLU A 518 0.40 -16.37 63.24
C GLU A 518 -0.21 -17.22 64.37
N ARG A 519 -1.18 -18.09 64.06
CA ARG A 519 -1.77 -19.02 65.05
C ARG A 519 -0.77 -20.02 65.61
N ALA A 520 0.21 -20.48 64.83
CA ALA A 520 1.27 -21.34 65.32
C ALA A 520 2.20 -20.59 66.28
N SER A 521 2.45 -19.30 66.05
CA SER A 521 3.18 -18.43 66.97
C SER A 521 2.39 -18.17 68.25
N GLU A 522 1.09 -17.87 68.16
CA GLU A 522 0.19 -17.71 69.32
C GLU A 522 0.16 -19.00 70.17
N LEU A 523 0.05 -20.17 69.53
CA LEU A 523 0.07 -21.47 70.22
C LEU A 523 1.44 -21.81 70.80
N ALA A 524 2.54 -21.42 70.15
CA ALA A 524 3.89 -21.60 70.69
C ALA A 524 4.16 -20.68 71.88
N GLU A 525 3.62 -19.45 71.88
CA GLU A 525 3.69 -18.53 73.01
C GLU A 525 2.84 -19.02 74.19
N GLN A 526 1.61 -19.51 73.94
CA GLN A 526 0.78 -20.17 74.96
C GLN A 526 1.43 -21.46 75.51
N LEU A 527 2.06 -22.27 74.66
CA LEU A 527 2.82 -23.45 75.09
C LEU A 527 3.98 -23.01 76.00
N ARG A 528 4.76 -22.03 75.57
CA ARG A 528 5.87 -21.47 76.35
C ARG A 528 5.42 -20.92 77.70
N GLU A 529 4.33 -20.15 77.75
CA GLU A 529 3.75 -19.72 79.03
C GLU A 529 3.37 -20.92 79.92
N SER A 530 2.85 -22.00 79.34
CA SER A 530 2.49 -23.21 80.08
C SER A 530 3.72 -23.98 80.57
N GLU A 531 4.81 -24.00 79.80
CA GLU A 531 6.11 -24.58 80.18
C GLU A 531 6.78 -23.76 81.28
N GLU A 532 6.82 -22.42 81.16
CA GLU A 532 7.36 -21.53 82.19
C GLU A 532 6.55 -21.62 83.50
N ARG A 533 5.21 -21.75 83.41
CA ARG A 533 4.35 -22.08 84.58
C ARG A 533 4.66 -23.47 85.15
N ALA A 534 4.86 -24.49 84.31
CA ALA A 534 5.17 -25.85 84.76
C ALA A 534 6.55 -25.93 85.45
N VAL A 535 7.56 -25.26 84.91
CA VAL A 535 8.89 -25.11 85.53
C VAL A 535 8.79 -24.39 86.87
N HIS A 536 7.99 -23.32 86.97
CA HIS A 536 7.76 -22.65 88.25
C HIS A 536 7.09 -23.58 89.28
N TRP A 537 6.06 -24.35 88.90
CA TRP A 537 5.46 -25.35 89.79
C TRP A 537 6.42 -26.48 90.16
N GLN A 538 7.32 -26.88 89.25
CA GLN A 538 8.34 -27.89 89.52
C GLN A 538 9.42 -27.40 90.50
N ASP A 539 9.84 -26.14 90.38
CA ASP A 539 10.72 -25.45 91.34
C ASP A 539 10.06 -25.30 92.72
N GLN A 540 8.80 -24.83 92.78
CA GLN A 540 8.02 -24.81 94.02
C GLN A 540 7.89 -26.20 94.66
N TYR A 541 7.66 -27.25 93.87
CA TYR A 541 7.62 -28.63 94.37
C TYR A 541 8.98 -29.11 94.88
N GLN A 542 10.09 -28.76 94.21
CA GLN A 542 11.44 -29.06 94.71
C GLN A 542 11.76 -28.31 96.00
N GLN A 543 11.32 -27.06 96.15
CA GLN A 543 11.44 -26.28 97.37
C GLN A 543 10.67 -26.93 98.53
N TRP A 544 9.39 -27.28 98.34
CA TRP A 544 8.61 -28.01 99.36
C TRP A 544 9.17 -29.39 99.69
N MET A 545 9.77 -30.09 98.73
CA MET A 545 10.46 -31.36 98.99
C MET A 545 11.74 -31.16 99.81
N ALA A 546 12.53 -30.12 99.52
CA ALA A 546 13.71 -29.77 100.30
C ALA A 546 13.37 -29.29 101.72
N GLU A 547 12.31 -28.48 101.88
CA GLU A 547 11.76 -28.11 103.20
C GLU A 547 11.29 -29.35 103.97
N ARG A 548 10.61 -30.29 103.31
CA ARG A 548 10.17 -31.56 103.91
C ARG A 548 11.35 -32.45 104.30
N GLU A 549 12.42 -32.49 103.51
CA GLU A 549 13.65 -33.23 103.85
C GLU A 549 14.41 -32.57 105.01
N GLN A 550 14.45 -31.24 105.08
CA GLN A 550 14.99 -30.52 106.24
C GLN A 550 14.17 -30.79 107.51
N LEU A 551 12.84 -30.71 107.44
CA LEU A 551 11.94 -31.04 108.55
C LEU A 551 12.05 -32.51 108.97
N ALA A 552 12.26 -33.42 108.02
CA ALA A 552 12.54 -34.83 108.32
C ALA A 552 13.88 -34.98 109.06
N ALA A 553 14.96 -34.39 108.55
CA ALA A 553 16.28 -34.44 109.18
C ALA A 553 16.30 -33.77 110.57
N ASP A 554 15.55 -32.68 110.78
CA ASP A 554 15.39 -32.06 112.10
C ASP A 554 14.54 -32.93 113.03
N SER A 555 13.53 -33.64 112.52
CA SER A 555 12.78 -34.63 113.31
C SER A 555 13.64 -35.84 113.68
N GLU A 556 14.59 -36.25 112.83
CA GLU A 556 15.57 -37.31 113.12
C GLU A 556 16.61 -36.85 114.15
N LYS A 557 17.10 -35.59 114.09
CA LYS A 557 17.95 -35.01 115.14
C LYS A 557 17.22 -35.00 116.49
N LEU A 558 15.98 -34.50 116.53
CA LEU A 558 15.16 -34.49 117.74
C LEU A 558 14.84 -35.91 118.24
N ALA A 559 14.72 -36.90 117.35
CA ALA A 559 14.59 -38.31 117.72
C ALA A 559 15.90 -38.88 118.30
N ALA A 560 17.05 -38.56 117.71
CA ALA A 560 18.37 -38.96 118.20
C ALA A 560 18.69 -38.34 119.57
N GLU A 561 18.49 -37.03 119.74
CA GLU A 561 18.56 -36.35 121.04
C GLU A 561 17.63 -37.01 122.06
N ARG A 562 16.38 -37.30 121.68
CA ARG A 562 15.41 -37.98 122.56
C ARG A 562 15.86 -39.40 122.93
N ASP A 563 16.55 -40.11 122.05
CA ASP A 563 17.10 -41.44 122.33
C ASP A 563 18.39 -41.38 123.15
N GLU A 564 19.19 -40.33 123.04
CA GLU A 564 20.29 -40.04 123.98
C GLU A 564 19.75 -39.67 125.37
N TRP A 565 18.67 -38.89 125.46
CA TRP A 565 17.93 -38.66 126.70
C TRP A 565 17.32 -39.94 127.29
N LYS A 566 16.87 -40.90 126.46
CA LYS A 566 16.47 -42.24 126.94
C LYS A 566 17.67 -43.03 127.46
N ARG A 567 18.80 -43.05 126.74
CA ARG A 567 20.02 -43.79 127.14
C ARG A 567 20.61 -43.25 128.44
N THR A 568 20.72 -41.93 128.58
CA THR A 568 21.18 -41.28 129.82
C THR A 568 20.21 -41.50 130.97
N LYS A 569 18.89 -41.42 130.74
CA LYS A 569 17.89 -41.80 131.75
C LYS A 569 18.01 -43.27 132.16
N LEU A 570 18.18 -44.20 131.23
CA LEU A 570 18.36 -45.62 131.51
C LEU A 570 19.65 -45.89 132.29
N ALA A 571 20.76 -45.26 131.92
CA ALA A 571 22.02 -45.35 132.66
C ALA A 571 21.87 -44.83 134.10
N LEU A 572 21.16 -43.71 134.30
CA LEU A 572 20.83 -43.20 135.64
C LEU A 572 19.87 -44.12 136.42
N GLU A 573 18.97 -44.86 135.74
CA GLU A 573 18.11 -45.87 136.35
C GLU A 573 18.85 -47.19 136.66
N GLU A 574 19.90 -47.52 135.91
CA GLU A 574 20.83 -48.62 136.18
C GLU A 574 21.78 -48.29 137.34
N GLU A 575 22.33 -47.07 137.37
CA GLU A 575 23.09 -46.54 138.53
C GLU A 575 22.20 -46.51 139.78
N LEU A 576 20.96 -46.01 139.70
CA LEU A 576 20.04 -46.03 140.84
C LEU A 576 19.77 -47.46 141.33
N GLN A 577 19.71 -48.45 140.41
CA GLN A 577 19.57 -49.86 140.77
C GLN A 577 20.84 -50.43 141.42
N SER A 578 22.04 -50.07 140.97
CA SER A 578 23.28 -50.51 141.64
C SER A 578 23.38 -49.90 143.04
N TRP A 579 23.10 -48.61 143.23
CA TRP A 579 23.00 -47.98 144.55
C TRP A 579 21.95 -48.68 145.45
N GLN A 580 20.80 -49.08 144.90
CA GLN A 580 19.78 -49.82 145.65
C GLN A 580 20.24 -51.24 146.02
N GLN A 581 20.98 -51.93 145.14
CA GLN A 581 21.57 -53.25 145.43
C GLN A 581 22.69 -53.15 146.47
N GLU A 582 23.54 -52.13 146.42
CA GLU A 582 24.54 -51.86 147.44
C GLU A 582 23.88 -51.62 148.81
N ILE A 583 22.86 -50.74 148.87
CA ILE A 583 22.08 -50.50 150.10
C ILE A 583 21.40 -51.78 150.60
N ALA A 584 20.86 -52.63 149.71
CA ALA A 584 20.25 -53.90 150.08
C ALA A 584 21.28 -54.89 150.62
N SER A 585 22.48 -54.98 150.02
CA SER A 585 23.57 -55.82 150.49
C SER A 585 24.12 -55.37 151.85
N ALA A 586 24.24 -54.06 152.07
CA ALA A 586 24.64 -53.47 153.34
C ALA A 586 23.61 -53.77 154.44
N ARG A 587 22.30 -53.68 154.14
CA ARG A 587 21.23 -54.11 155.05
C ARG A 587 21.34 -55.60 155.40
N GLN A 588 21.52 -56.47 154.41
CA GLN A 588 21.72 -57.91 154.65
C GLN A 588 23.00 -58.23 155.45
N VAL A 589 23.98 -57.33 155.54
CA VAL A 589 25.13 -57.46 156.45
C VAL A 589 24.76 -57.01 157.86
N CYS A 590 24.04 -55.89 158.02
CA CYS A 590 23.49 -55.47 159.32
C CYS A 590 22.56 -56.53 159.92
N ASP A 591 21.61 -57.06 159.14
CA ASP A 591 20.63 -58.06 159.59
C ASP A 591 21.33 -59.34 160.10
N ARG A 592 22.45 -59.74 159.46
CA ARG A 592 23.29 -60.85 159.92
C ARG A 592 24.00 -60.54 161.24
N LEU A 593 24.58 -59.35 161.38
CA LEU A 593 25.25 -58.92 162.61
C LEU A 593 24.28 -58.77 163.79
N GLU A 594 23.01 -58.41 163.54
CA GLU A 594 21.97 -58.44 164.58
C GLU A 594 21.54 -59.87 164.93
N GLY A 595 21.48 -60.79 163.95
CA GLY A 595 21.28 -62.22 164.16
C GLY A 595 22.35 -62.85 165.05
N GLU A 596 23.63 -62.76 164.64
CA GLU A 596 24.79 -63.29 165.40
C GLU A 596 24.84 -62.75 166.85
N LYS A 597 24.50 -61.47 167.04
CA LYS A 597 24.38 -60.83 168.35
C LYS A 597 23.24 -61.40 169.21
N SER A 598 22.14 -61.82 168.60
CA SER A 598 21.01 -62.44 169.31
C SER A 598 21.31 -63.88 169.72
N GLU A 599 21.95 -64.66 168.86
CA GLU A 599 22.35 -66.05 169.16
C GLU A 599 23.40 -66.09 170.29
N ALA A 600 24.39 -65.19 170.25
CA ALA A 600 25.36 -65.04 171.34
C ALA A 600 24.69 -64.67 172.68
N ALA A 601 23.66 -63.81 172.66
CA ALA A 601 22.93 -63.44 173.87
C ALA A 601 22.15 -64.62 174.49
N GLN A 602 21.59 -65.53 173.67
CA GLN A 602 20.95 -66.75 174.17
C GLN A 602 21.97 -67.71 174.80
N GLN A 603 23.13 -67.91 174.17
CA GLN A 603 24.19 -68.78 174.68
C GLN A 603 24.72 -68.33 176.06
N TYR A 604 24.81 -67.01 176.31
CA TYR A 604 25.15 -66.49 177.64
C TYR A 604 24.06 -66.70 178.69
N SER A 605 22.78 -66.77 178.30
CA SER A 605 21.67 -67.06 179.21
C SER A 605 21.69 -68.54 179.63
N GLU A 606 21.78 -69.45 178.66
CA GLU A 606 21.79 -70.91 178.90
C GLU A 606 22.98 -71.35 179.78
N LEU A 607 24.15 -70.72 179.61
CA LEU A 607 25.33 -70.99 180.45
C LEU A 607 25.16 -70.49 181.89
N GLY A 608 24.35 -69.44 182.10
CA GLY A 608 24.00 -68.94 183.44
C GLY A 608 23.12 -69.91 184.22
N GLU A 609 22.04 -70.38 183.58
CA GLU A 609 21.10 -71.35 184.17
C GLU A 609 21.79 -72.66 184.55
N GLN A 610 22.73 -73.13 183.73
CA GLN A 610 23.56 -74.31 184.03
C GLN A 610 24.45 -74.11 185.26
N TYR A 611 24.97 -72.90 185.49
CA TYR A 611 25.80 -72.58 186.66
C TYR A 611 25.00 -72.58 187.97
N GLU A 612 23.76 -72.07 187.95
CA GLU A 612 22.87 -72.11 189.11
C GLU A 612 22.47 -73.55 189.48
N LEU A 613 22.18 -74.39 188.48
CA LEU A 613 21.77 -75.79 188.69
C LEU A 613 22.86 -76.61 189.42
N VAL A 614 24.13 -76.45 189.02
CA VAL A 614 25.28 -77.15 189.65
C VAL A 614 25.50 -76.67 191.09
N MET A 615 25.35 -75.37 191.36
CA MET A 615 25.46 -74.82 192.72
C MET A 615 24.37 -75.34 193.66
N HIS A 616 23.16 -75.59 193.16
CA HIS A 616 22.09 -76.22 193.94
C HIS A 616 22.36 -77.70 194.24
N GLN A 617 22.90 -78.46 193.27
CA GLN A 617 23.26 -79.87 193.48
C GLN A 617 24.38 -80.04 194.52
N TYR A 618 25.40 -79.16 194.51
CA TYR A 618 26.50 -79.21 195.49
C TYR A 618 26.00 -79.01 196.94
N ARG A 619 25.05 -78.08 197.16
CA ARG A 619 24.46 -77.85 198.50
C ARG A 619 23.68 -79.05 199.03
N LEU A 620 22.92 -79.76 198.18
CA LEU A 620 22.20 -80.97 198.60
C LEU A 620 23.16 -82.05 199.09
N LEU A 621 24.28 -82.24 198.38
CA LEU A 621 25.27 -83.28 198.69
C LEU A 621 25.95 -83.05 200.05
N GLN A 622 26.16 -81.79 200.46
CA GLN A 622 26.71 -81.48 201.79
C GLN A 622 25.72 -81.84 202.92
N ALA A 623 24.45 -81.46 202.79
CA ALA A 623 23.42 -81.81 203.78
C ALA A 623 23.24 -83.35 203.90
N GLU A 624 23.37 -84.08 202.80
CA GLU A 624 23.38 -85.55 202.79
C GLU A 624 24.59 -86.19 203.49
N GLN A 625 25.71 -85.49 203.63
CA GLN A 625 26.90 -85.99 204.35
C GLN A 625 26.79 -85.71 205.85
N GLU A 626 26.29 -84.53 206.23
CA GLU A 626 26.05 -84.16 207.63
C GLU A 626 25.05 -85.13 208.29
N LEU A 627 23.92 -85.42 207.61
CA LEU A 627 22.88 -86.32 208.13
C LEU A 627 23.35 -87.78 208.27
N LYS A 628 24.35 -88.22 207.48
CA LYS A 628 24.99 -89.54 207.62
C LYS A 628 25.99 -89.59 208.77
N ALA A 629 26.61 -88.46 209.13
CA ALA A 629 27.50 -88.37 210.29
C ALA A 629 26.72 -88.49 211.63
N GLU A 630 25.55 -87.86 211.73
CA GLU A 630 24.69 -87.98 212.92
C GLU A 630 24.21 -89.41 213.16
N GLN A 631 23.86 -90.14 212.10
CA GLN A 631 23.44 -91.55 212.18
C GLN A 631 24.58 -92.48 212.63
N ALA A 632 25.84 -92.20 212.24
CA ALA A 632 26.99 -92.96 212.69
C ALA A 632 27.26 -92.77 214.20
N ALA A 633 27.13 -91.55 214.71
CA ALA A 633 27.35 -91.25 216.13
C ALA A 633 26.35 -91.98 217.07
N GLN A 634 25.09 -92.11 216.65
CA GLN A 634 24.08 -92.85 217.43
C GLN A 634 24.41 -94.35 217.54
N LEU A 635 24.94 -94.94 216.47
CA LEU A 635 25.37 -96.35 216.45
C LEU A 635 26.55 -96.64 217.39
N GLU A 636 27.52 -95.72 217.53
CA GLU A 636 28.64 -95.89 218.47
C GLU A 636 28.19 -95.86 219.95
N GLU A 637 27.20 -95.02 220.28
CA GLU A 637 26.63 -94.92 221.63
C GLU A 637 25.89 -96.20 222.06
N GLU A 638 25.21 -96.88 221.12
CA GLU A 638 24.61 -98.20 221.35
C GLU A 638 25.68 -99.30 221.44
N HIS A 639 26.66 -99.28 220.53
CA HIS A 639 27.71 -100.30 220.48
C HIS A 639 28.63 -100.28 221.72
N ARG A 640 28.72 -99.13 222.42
CA ARG A 640 29.39 -99.00 223.73
C ARG A 640 28.61 -99.70 224.85
N LYS A 641 27.29 -99.47 224.96
CA LYS A 641 26.44 -100.12 225.97
C LYS A 641 26.48 -101.64 225.86
N LEU A 642 26.46 -102.16 224.63
CA LEU A 642 26.57 -103.60 224.36
C LEU A 642 27.88 -104.23 224.88
N LYS A 643 28.98 -103.46 224.95
CA LYS A 643 30.26 -103.93 225.52
C LYS A 643 30.26 -103.95 227.06
N GLU A 644 29.52 -103.05 227.69
CA GLU A 644 29.35 -103.01 229.17
C GLU A 644 28.46 -104.16 229.68
N GLU A 645 27.68 -104.80 228.80
CA GLU A 645 26.93 -106.03 229.08
C GLU A 645 27.75 -107.29 228.75
N TYR A 646 28.42 -107.34 227.58
CA TYR A 646 29.18 -108.51 227.13
C TYR A 646 30.30 -108.94 228.11
N ALA A 647 31.03 -107.99 228.69
CA ALA A 647 32.17 -108.32 229.56
C ALA A 647 31.76 -108.88 230.95
N LYS A 648 30.56 -108.56 231.45
CA LYS A 648 30.03 -109.18 232.68
C LYS A 648 29.85 -110.69 232.49
N LEU A 649 29.40 -111.08 231.30
CA LEU A 649 29.17 -112.47 230.89
C LEU A 649 30.47 -113.28 230.75
N GLN A 650 31.64 -112.63 230.62
CA GLN A 650 32.94 -113.33 230.56
C GLN A 650 33.53 -113.60 231.96
N VAL A 651 33.12 -112.87 233.00
CA VAL A 651 33.41 -113.25 234.39
C VAL A 651 32.58 -114.48 234.77
N GLU A 652 31.33 -114.55 234.32
CA GLU A 652 30.45 -115.70 234.53
C GLU A 652 30.81 -116.90 233.63
N TYR A 653 31.51 -116.70 232.50
CA TYR A 653 32.08 -117.79 231.71
C TYR A 653 33.39 -118.33 232.32
N ASN A 654 33.19 -118.98 233.45
CA ASN A 654 33.79 -120.28 233.78
C ASN A 654 35.28 -120.30 234.18
N GLU A 655 35.66 -120.43 235.46
CA GLU A 655 34.91 -120.82 236.69
C GLU A 655 34.20 -122.20 236.66
N TRP A 656 33.99 -122.80 235.48
CA TRP A 656 33.65 -124.23 235.29
C TRP A 656 34.84 -125.02 234.74
N ILE A 657 35.89 -124.35 234.25
CA ILE A 657 37.12 -124.99 233.72
C ILE A 657 38.04 -125.44 234.86
N GLU A 658 37.82 -125.01 236.11
CA GLU A 658 38.53 -125.53 237.28
C GLU A 658 38.12 -126.96 237.71
N LEU A 659 37.09 -127.56 237.08
CA LEU A 659 36.35 -128.68 237.69
C LEU A 659 36.32 -130.04 236.94
N ILE A 660 36.95 -130.19 235.78
CA ILE A 660 36.81 -131.42 234.96
C ILE A 660 38.04 -132.34 234.92
N GLU A 661 39.28 -131.82 234.93
CA GLU A 661 40.49 -132.64 234.72
C GLU A 661 41.50 -132.60 235.89
N GLN A 662 41.05 -133.11 237.05
CA GLN A 662 41.93 -133.86 237.95
C GLN A 662 41.52 -135.34 237.96
N ASP A 663 42.07 -136.15 237.05
CA ASP A 663 42.43 -137.53 237.41
C ASP A 663 43.56 -138.09 236.53
N GLN A 664 44.69 -138.41 237.18
CA GLN A 664 45.84 -139.21 236.72
C GLN A 664 46.64 -138.69 235.50
N ARG A 665 47.96 -138.44 235.60
CA ARG A 665 48.96 -138.97 236.55
C ARG A 665 49.78 -137.88 237.24
#